data_AF-A0A151IGS0-F1
#
_entry.id   AF-A0A151IGS0-F1
#
_cell.length_a   1.000
_cell.length_b   1.000
_cell.length_c   1.000
_cell.angle_alpha   90.00
_cell.angle_beta   90.00
_cell.angle_gamma   90.00
#
_symmetry.space_group_name_H-M   'P 1'
#
loop_
_entity.id
_entity.type
_entity.pdbx_description
1 polymer ?
#
loop_
_entity_poly.entity_id
_entity_poly.type
_entity_poly.pdbx_seq_one_letter_code
_entity_poly.pdbx_strand_id
1 'polypeptide(L)'
;MIMSIFNKNDSVLLVGEGNFSFSAALSRQNLNIELIATCYESDINQEAAERNVDYLRNNGICVLFDVDATKLEECSLLESRLFDKIIFNFPHTGGKMRIERNRDLLKDFFVSSERIIKENGQILVTLCNGQGGTPMDKPRRRWDDSWKIVEMAAHGNFILTRVEPFLWQSFQDYIVTGYRSLDKQFHTTGSLTHFFMKGELPMMHNIAPINKIHISKYTVDNITWKDIIKNIQDKLDIHIFCDPFQMHRLRHLRSIVTCGIIQRQGCETILKENRIRSEVSSRLRALSTTACVHKQEFIAKPLRSTKPKSKNDTLQNFVDIKSVRTIGGNGGDGQISFLRLWVNDRAGPDGGDGGHGGHVIFEVTLNIKDLSHIHSVIKAEDGEKGYTKDCFGKNAEHNVVKVPVGTIVRDVEGKILADLNKEGMMFIAARGGAGGHGNAFFKSDTQQTPEICEYGAIGENLQYVLEVRSMAHIGLIGLPNAGKSTLLRAISRARPKIAAYPFTTLKPHIGIIQYDDYEQIAVADMPGLIEDSHKNKGLGITFLKHVERCAVLVFILDVTQNEPWEVLKTLKYEISQFNERLNDRPHIIVANKIDLPDAEVNFQLLKKHTDLPIIPISAKIGTNISTLLNEIRILYDNLKVHTSEEDTELLM
;
A
#
# COMPACT_ATOMS: atom_id res chain seq x y z
N MET A 1 7.88 28.01 11.54
CA MET A 1 7.09 27.17 10.63
C MET A 1 6.11 27.99 9.80
N ILE A 2 5.31 28.90 10.39
CA ILE A 2 4.47 29.85 9.60
C ILE A 2 5.34 30.79 8.73
N MET A 3 6.50 31.22 9.24
CA MET A 3 7.45 32.08 8.52
C MET A 3 8.07 31.47 7.25
N SER A 4 7.88 30.17 6.96
CA SER A 4 8.38 29.56 5.72
C SER A 4 7.36 29.57 4.58
N ILE A 5 6.13 30.04 4.81
CA ILE A 5 5.06 30.08 3.80
C ILE A 5 5.02 31.44 3.09
N PHE A 6 5.26 32.52 3.83
CA PHE A 6 5.13 33.89 3.34
C PHE A 6 6.50 34.57 3.25
N ASN A 7 6.77 35.23 2.13
CA ASN A 7 7.91 36.12 1.99
C ASN A 7 7.51 37.55 2.41
N LYS A 8 8.53 38.37 2.66
CA LYS A 8 8.32 39.79 2.96
C LYS A 8 7.71 40.50 1.75
N ASN A 9 6.62 41.23 1.97
CA ASN A 9 5.82 41.95 0.98
C ASN A 9 5.02 41.06 0.00
N ASP A 10 4.75 39.80 0.34
CA ASP A 10 3.79 38.98 -0.42
C ASP A 10 2.40 39.64 -0.40
N SER A 11 1.73 39.69 -1.56
CA SER A 11 0.31 40.03 -1.66
C SER A 11 -0.53 38.76 -1.52
N VAL A 12 -1.39 38.70 -0.51
CA VAL A 12 -2.11 37.50 -0.06
C VAL A 12 -3.62 37.73 -0.10
N LEU A 13 -4.33 36.86 -0.83
CA LEU A 13 -5.78 36.82 -0.86
C LEU A 13 -6.28 35.62 -0.03
N LEU A 14 -7.11 35.90 0.98
CA LEU A 14 -7.83 34.88 1.74
C LEU A 14 -9.27 34.80 1.23
N VAL A 15 -9.67 33.62 0.76
CA VAL A 15 -10.95 33.42 0.09
C VAL A 15 -11.91 32.62 0.97
N GLY A 16 -13.14 33.11 1.09
CA GLY A 16 -14.26 32.37 1.70
C GLY A 16 -14.17 32.28 3.23
N GLU A 17 -13.74 33.35 3.90
CA GLU A 17 -13.68 33.40 5.35
C GLU A 17 -15.05 33.69 5.98
N GLY A 18 -15.63 32.71 6.69
CA GLY A 18 -16.95 32.90 7.31
C GLY A 18 -16.96 33.84 8.53
N ASN A 19 -15.89 33.89 9.33
CA ASN A 19 -15.82 34.72 10.55
C ASN A 19 -14.55 35.57 10.67
N PHE A 20 -13.72 35.60 9.63
CA PHE A 20 -12.45 36.33 9.57
C PHE A 20 -11.42 36.01 10.66
N SER A 21 -11.59 34.91 11.40
CA SER A 21 -10.71 34.55 12.51
C SER A 21 -9.31 34.14 12.05
N PHE A 22 -9.16 33.55 10.86
CA PHE A 22 -7.85 33.20 10.30
C PHE A 22 -7.10 34.44 9.83
N SER A 23 -7.74 35.35 9.09
CA SER A 23 -7.17 36.68 8.80
C SER A 23 -6.69 37.41 10.04
N ALA A 24 -7.52 37.46 11.09
CA ALA A 24 -7.17 38.14 12.33
C ALA A 24 -5.97 37.47 13.03
N ALA A 25 -5.94 36.14 13.07
CA ALA A 25 -4.82 35.38 13.63
C ALA A 25 -3.53 35.58 12.81
N LEU A 26 -3.63 35.65 11.48
CA LEU A 26 -2.48 35.88 10.59
C LEU A 26 -1.92 37.30 10.74
N SER A 27 -2.80 38.31 10.83
CA SER A 27 -2.43 39.71 11.07
C SER A 27 -1.65 39.88 12.38
N ARG A 28 -2.07 39.21 13.45
CA ARG A 28 -1.36 39.24 14.76
C ARG A 28 0.07 38.70 14.72
N GLN A 29 0.42 37.87 13.73
CA GLN A 29 1.79 37.36 13.57
C GLN A 29 2.77 38.41 13.02
N ASN A 30 2.29 39.60 12.63
CA ASN A 30 3.10 40.71 12.15
C ASN A 30 4.05 40.33 10.99
N LEU A 31 3.57 39.42 10.15
CA LEU A 31 4.22 39.06 8.89
C LEU A 31 4.02 40.27 7.98
N ASN A 32 5.09 40.95 7.57
CA ASN A 32 5.03 42.15 6.74
C ASN A 32 4.53 41.80 5.32
N ILE A 33 3.22 41.55 5.16
CA ILE A 33 2.49 41.10 3.96
C ILE A 33 1.29 42.02 3.70
N GLU A 34 0.87 42.13 2.44
CA GLU A 34 -0.39 42.80 2.09
C GLU A 34 -1.52 41.77 2.10
N LEU A 35 -2.50 41.94 2.98
CA LEU A 35 -3.59 40.97 3.16
C LEU A 35 -4.92 41.53 2.64
N ILE A 36 -5.65 40.72 1.89
CA ILE A 36 -7.05 40.97 1.53
C ILE A 36 -7.87 39.75 1.97
N ALA A 37 -8.91 39.98 2.74
CA ALA A 37 -9.80 38.93 3.25
C ALA A 37 -11.17 39.04 2.60
N THR A 38 -11.70 37.93 2.09
CA THR A 38 -13.00 37.91 1.42
C THR A 38 -13.97 36.91 2.03
N CYS A 39 -15.26 37.24 1.98
CA CYS A 39 -16.34 36.40 2.42
C CYS A 39 -17.44 36.33 1.34
N TYR A 40 -18.13 35.19 1.26
CA TYR A 40 -19.24 34.98 0.34
C TYR A 40 -20.55 35.57 0.88
N GLU A 41 -20.73 35.62 2.21
CA GLU A 41 -21.92 36.19 2.82
C GLU A 41 -21.94 37.73 2.70
N SER A 42 -23.13 38.29 2.45
CA SER A 42 -23.35 39.74 2.33
C SER A 42 -23.25 40.46 3.67
N ASP A 43 -23.65 39.79 4.76
CA ASP A 43 -23.70 40.32 6.11
C ASP A 43 -23.19 39.32 7.15
N ILE A 44 -22.59 39.85 8.21
CA ILE A 44 -22.10 39.09 9.36
C ILE A 44 -23.16 39.10 10.46
N ASN A 45 -23.66 37.92 10.84
CA ASN A 45 -24.68 37.79 11.90
C ASN A 45 -24.11 37.45 13.29
N GLN A 46 -22.78 37.49 13.48
CA GLN A 46 -22.12 37.09 14.72
C GLN A 46 -21.24 38.22 15.28
N GLU A 47 -21.46 38.61 16.54
CA GLU A 47 -20.64 39.62 17.25
C GLU A 47 -19.13 39.31 17.19
N ALA A 48 -18.75 38.03 17.23
CA ALA A 48 -17.35 37.63 17.17
C ALA A 48 -16.70 37.94 15.80
N ALA A 49 -17.46 37.82 14.72
CA ALA A 49 -16.98 38.11 13.38
C ALA A 49 -16.94 39.62 13.11
N GLU A 50 -17.88 40.40 13.65
CA GLU A 50 -17.82 41.87 13.63
C GLU A 50 -16.54 42.38 14.30
N ARG A 51 -16.21 41.88 15.50
CA ARG A 51 -14.97 42.23 16.20
C ARG A 51 -13.71 41.92 15.39
N ASN A 52 -13.70 40.81 14.64
CA ASN A 52 -12.58 40.46 13.77
C ASN A 52 -12.48 41.40 12.58
N VAL A 53 -13.60 41.77 11.95
CA VAL A 53 -13.60 42.71 10.83
C VAL A 53 -13.16 44.10 11.27
N ASP A 54 -13.65 44.59 12.41
CA ASP A 54 -13.21 45.86 12.98
C ASP A 54 -11.71 45.84 13.29
N TYR A 55 -11.22 44.75 13.88
CA TYR A 55 -9.78 44.57 14.10
C TYR A 55 -8.98 44.63 12.79
N LEU A 56 -9.41 43.91 11.74
CA LEU A 56 -8.71 43.88 10.45
C LEU A 56 -8.70 45.26 9.79
N ARG A 57 -9.84 45.94 9.74
CA ARG A 57 -9.96 47.29 9.15
C ARG A 57 -9.11 48.31 9.92
N ASN A 58 -9.10 48.24 11.25
CA ASN A 58 -8.26 49.11 12.09
C ASN A 58 -6.76 48.89 11.86
N ASN A 59 -6.36 47.69 11.44
CA ASN A 59 -4.98 47.37 11.05
C ASN A 59 -4.72 47.61 9.54
N GLY A 60 -5.63 48.27 8.83
CA GLY A 60 -5.47 48.63 7.41
C GLY A 60 -5.66 47.47 6.43
N ILE A 61 -6.24 46.35 6.86
CA ILE A 61 -6.48 45.17 6.01
C ILE A 61 -7.81 45.35 5.27
N CYS A 62 -7.81 45.09 3.97
CA CYS A 62 -9.00 45.18 3.14
C CYS A 62 -9.89 43.95 3.36
N VAL A 63 -11.16 44.19 3.71
CA VAL A 63 -12.18 43.16 3.93
C VAL A 63 -13.31 43.34 2.93
N LEU A 64 -13.58 42.31 2.12
CA LEU A 64 -14.59 42.31 1.07
C LEU A 64 -15.71 41.29 1.36
N PHE A 65 -16.95 41.69 1.10
CA PHE A 65 -18.14 40.86 1.20
C PHE A 65 -18.68 40.54 -0.19
N ASP A 66 -19.61 39.58 -0.29
CA ASP A 66 -20.24 39.16 -1.55
C ASP A 66 -19.24 38.69 -2.62
N VAL A 67 -18.13 38.09 -2.20
CA VAL A 67 -17.11 37.58 -3.13
C VAL A 67 -17.32 36.09 -3.40
N ASP A 68 -17.72 35.77 -4.63
CA ASP A 68 -17.83 34.39 -5.09
C ASP A 68 -16.46 33.83 -5.50
N ALA A 69 -16.00 32.81 -4.76
CA ALA A 69 -14.74 32.13 -5.02
C ALA A 69 -14.68 31.48 -6.43
N THR A 70 -15.83 31.14 -7.01
CA THR A 70 -15.90 30.55 -8.36
C THR A 70 -15.75 31.57 -9.49
N LYS A 71 -15.78 32.87 -9.17
CA LYS A 71 -15.84 33.99 -10.11
C LYS A 71 -15.04 35.20 -9.58
N LEU A 72 -13.83 34.96 -9.11
CA LEU A 72 -12.98 35.99 -8.51
C LEU A 72 -12.65 37.13 -9.49
N GLU A 73 -12.64 36.87 -10.79
CA GLU A 73 -12.44 37.85 -11.85
C GLU A 73 -13.64 38.81 -12.04
N GLU A 74 -14.84 38.44 -11.60
CA GLU A 74 -16.02 39.32 -11.69
C GLU A 74 -16.01 40.40 -10.59
N CYS A 75 -15.15 40.25 -9.57
CA CYS A 75 -14.98 41.24 -8.52
C CYS A 75 -14.06 42.37 -8.99
N SER A 76 -14.64 43.53 -9.31
CA SER A 76 -13.92 44.72 -9.81
C SER A 76 -12.78 45.19 -8.91
N LEU A 77 -12.85 44.93 -7.60
CA LEU A 77 -11.81 45.26 -6.62
C LEU A 77 -10.61 44.30 -6.67
N LEU A 78 -10.78 43.10 -7.24
CA LEU A 78 -9.74 42.09 -7.40
C LEU A 78 -9.19 42.03 -8.85
N GLU A 79 -9.99 42.40 -9.85
CA GLU A 79 -9.66 42.30 -11.28
C GLU A 79 -8.33 42.99 -11.67
N SER A 80 -7.97 44.07 -10.99
CA SER A 80 -6.76 44.85 -11.28
C SER A 80 -5.51 44.42 -10.47
N ARG A 81 -5.62 43.39 -9.62
CA ARG A 81 -4.55 42.97 -8.71
C ARG A 81 -4.08 41.55 -9.02
N LEU A 82 -2.78 41.32 -8.84
CA LEU A 82 -2.17 39.99 -8.92
C LEU A 82 -1.58 39.60 -7.57
N PHE A 83 -1.91 38.39 -7.11
CA PHE A 83 -1.52 37.88 -5.80
C PHE A 83 -0.33 36.92 -5.87
N ASP A 84 0.54 36.98 -4.86
CA ASP A 84 1.61 36.00 -4.66
C ASP A 84 1.06 34.72 -4.03
N LYS A 85 0.05 34.86 -3.14
CA LYS A 85 -0.60 33.73 -2.48
C LYS A 85 -2.12 33.88 -2.52
N ILE A 86 -2.82 32.81 -2.88
CA ILE A 86 -4.28 32.71 -2.71
C ILE A 86 -4.55 31.53 -1.78
N ILE A 87 -5.27 31.74 -0.69
CA ILE A 87 -5.53 30.72 0.33
C ILE A 87 -7.02 30.48 0.45
N PHE A 88 -7.44 29.23 0.31
CA PHE A 88 -8.81 28.80 0.51
C PHE A 88 -8.88 27.67 1.54
N ASN A 89 -9.27 28.02 2.77
CA ASN A 89 -9.31 27.07 3.88
C ASN A 89 -10.70 26.45 4.01
N PHE A 90 -10.76 25.12 4.00
CA PHE A 90 -11.98 24.33 4.19
C PHE A 90 -13.17 24.73 3.27
N PRO A 91 -12.95 24.84 1.94
CA PRO A 91 -14.01 25.17 0.99
C PRO A 91 -15.19 24.21 1.11
N HIS A 92 -16.43 24.68 1.06
CA HIS A 92 -17.61 23.81 1.07
C HIS A 92 -18.85 24.52 0.50
N THR A 93 -19.70 23.80 -0.25
CA THR A 93 -20.95 24.37 -0.79
C THR A 93 -22.15 24.29 0.16
N GLY A 94 -21.95 23.76 1.37
CA GLY A 94 -23.02 23.52 2.33
C GLY A 94 -23.87 22.26 2.11
N GLY A 95 -24.39 21.71 3.22
CA GLY A 95 -25.19 20.47 3.25
C GLY A 95 -24.37 19.18 3.41
N LYS A 96 -24.98 18.12 3.96
CA LYS A 96 -24.30 16.82 4.17
C LYS A 96 -24.06 16.11 2.83
N MET A 97 -22.83 15.61 2.63
CA MET A 97 -22.44 14.64 1.58
C MET A 97 -22.77 15.05 0.13
N ARG A 98 -22.27 16.20 -0.34
CA ARG A 98 -22.35 16.62 -1.76
C ARG A 98 -20.97 16.71 -2.40
N ILE A 99 -20.32 15.56 -2.59
CA ILE A 99 -18.94 15.47 -3.09
C ILE A 99 -18.81 16.12 -4.48
N GLU A 100 -19.77 15.89 -5.38
CA GLU A 100 -19.76 16.48 -6.72
C GLU A 100 -19.80 18.01 -6.67
N ARG A 101 -20.67 18.61 -5.84
CA ARG A 101 -20.73 20.08 -5.72
C ARG A 101 -19.46 20.68 -5.12
N ASN A 102 -18.82 19.99 -4.18
CA ASN A 102 -17.54 20.44 -3.62
C ASN A 102 -16.40 20.32 -4.66
N ARG A 103 -16.48 19.34 -5.58
CA ARG A 103 -15.57 19.24 -6.72
C ARG A 103 -15.79 20.39 -7.69
N ASP A 104 -17.05 20.69 -8.04
CA ASP A 104 -17.39 21.82 -8.90
C ASP A 104 -16.90 23.15 -8.29
N LEU A 105 -17.13 23.37 -7.00
CA LEU A 105 -16.60 24.53 -6.27
C LEU A 105 -15.08 24.66 -6.39
N LEU A 106 -14.33 23.58 -6.14
CA LEU A 106 -12.88 23.60 -6.25
C LEU A 106 -12.43 23.85 -7.70
N LYS A 107 -13.06 23.17 -8.66
CA LYS A 107 -12.75 23.31 -10.08
C LYS A 107 -12.91 24.77 -10.52
N ASP A 108 -14.07 25.35 -10.25
CA ASP A 108 -14.37 26.71 -10.68
C ASP A 108 -13.52 27.75 -9.92
N PHE A 109 -13.19 27.48 -8.65
CA PHE A 109 -12.21 28.28 -7.89
C PHE A 109 -10.80 28.27 -8.51
N PHE A 110 -10.30 27.11 -8.95
CA PHE A 110 -9.00 27.08 -9.62
C PHE A 110 -9.03 27.80 -10.97
N VAL A 111 -10.12 27.69 -11.72
CA VAL A 111 -10.30 28.41 -12.99
C VAL A 111 -10.32 29.92 -12.78
N SER A 112 -11.06 30.42 -11.78
CA SER A 112 -11.12 31.86 -11.47
C SER A 112 -9.78 32.40 -10.97
N SER A 113 -9.06 31.60 -10.16
CA SER A 113 -7.78 32.00 -9.57
C SER A 113 -6.64 32.14 -10.59
N GLU A 114 -6.72 31.47 -11.75
CA GLU A 114 -5.69 31.52 -12.80
C GLU A 114 -5.41 32.96 -13.29
N ARG A 115 -6.44 33.81 -13.31
CA ARG A 115 -6.35 35.17 -13.87
C ARG A 115 -5.79 36.20 -12.90
N ILE A 116 -5.88 35.92 -11.60
CA ILE A 116 -5.51 36.86 -10.53
C ILE A 116 -4.27 36.42 -9.74
N ILE A 117 -3.68 35.27 -10.05
CA ILE A 117 -2.41 34.81 -9.47
C ILE A 117 -1.23 35.32 -10.33
N LYS A 118 -0.11 35.69 -9.69
CA LYS A 118 1.16 35.92 -10.39
C LYS A 118 1.73 34.61 -10.97
N GLU A 119 2.58 34.71 -11.99
CA GLU A 119 3.22 33.54 -12.64
C GLU A 119 3.95 32.60 -11.65
N ASN A 120 4.65 33.17 -10.65
CA ASN A 120 5.32 32.39 -9.59
C ASN A 120 4.50 32.31 -8.29
N GLY A 121 3.22 32.65 -8.34
CA GLY A 121 2.34 32.64 -7.18
C GLY A 121 1.95 31.22 -6.77
N GLN A 122 1.45 31.08 -5.55
CA GLN A 122 1.00 29.80 -4.99
C GLN A 122 -0.45 29.85 -4.55
N ILE A 123 -1.19 28.79 -4.88
CA ILE A 123 -2.54 28.57 -4.34
C ILE A 123 -2.45 27.51 -3.23
N LEU A 124 -2.98 27.84 -2.07
CA LEU A 124 -3.02 26.97 -0.90
C LEU A 124 -4.47 26.59 -0.62
N VAL A 125 -4.76 25.30 -0.68
CA VAL A 125 -6.09 24.78 -0.34
C VAL A 125 -5.99 23.80 0.80
N THR A 126 -6.66 24.13 1.91
CA THR A 126 -6.67 23.28 3.11
C THR A 126 -7.94 22.46 3.16
N LEU A 127 -7.82 21.14 3.26
CA LEU A 127 -8.95 20.20 3.33
C LEU A 127 -8.91 19.37 4.62
N CYS A 128 -10.08 18.91 5.08
CA CYS A 128 -10.14 17.98 6.21
C CYS A 128 -9.50 16.63 5.81
N ASN A 129 -9.01 15.92 6.81
CA ASN A 129 -8.30 14.67 6.63
C ASN A 129 -9.11 13.66 5.77
N GLY A 130 -8.50 13.14 4.70
CA GLY A 130 -9.14 12.16 3.81
C GLY A 130 -9.91 12.76 2.63
N GLN A 131 -10.12 14.08 2.57
CA GLN A 131 -10.92 14.71 1.53
C GLN A 131 -10.14 14.97 0.23
N GLY A 132 -8.83 15.24 0.28
CA GLY A 132 -8.08 15.68 -0.91
C GLY A 132 -7.99 14.65 -2.02
N GLY A 133 -7.98 13.35 -1.67
CA GLY A 133 -7.71 12.26 -2.60
C GLY A 133 -6.22 12.07 -2.87
N THR A 134 -5.34 12.73 -2.12
CA THR A 134 -3.89 12.64 -2.30
C THR A 134 -3.32 11.44 -1.54
N PRO A 135 -2.12 10.93 -1.91
CA PRO A 135 -1.49 9.82 -1.18
C PRO A 135 -1.18 10.13 0.30
N MET A 136 -1.19 11.40 0.69
CA MET A 136 -0.89 11.87 2.04
C MET A 136 -2.10 11.81 2.99
N ASP A 137 -3.32 11.68 2.46
CA ASP A 137 -4.55 11.54 3.23
C ASP A 137 -4.56 10.26 4.10
N LYS A 138 -4.88 10.38 5.40
CA LYS A 138 -4.90 9.26 6.37
C LYS A 138 -6.11 9.35 7.31
N PRO A 139 -7.20 8.59 7.10
CA PRO A 139 -7.32 7.42 6.23
C PRO A 139 -7.55 7.80 4.77
N ARG A 140 -6.99 7.01 3.87
CA ARG A 140 -7.18 7.20 2.42
C ARG A 140 -8.61 6.82 2.04
N ARG A 141 -9.42 7.79 1.62
CA ARG A 141 -10.74 7.53 1.02
C ARG A 141 -10.58 6.92 -0.38
N ARG A 142 -11.62 6.25 -0.86
CA ARG A 142 -11.70 5.82 -2.27
C ARG A 142 -11.55 7.07 -3.16
N TRP A 143 -10.84 6.95 -4.28
CA TRP A 143 -10.64 8.08 -5.21
C TRP A 143 -11.96 8.75 -5.62
N ASP A 144 -12.99 7.94 -5.92
CA ASP A 144 -14.32 8.43 -6.29
C ASP A 144 -15.13 9.00 -5.12
N ASP A 145 -14.70 8.80 -3.88
CA ASP A 145 -15.29 9.35 -2.65
C ASP A 145 -14.44 10.50 -2.06
N SER A 146 -13.43 10.96 -2.81
CA SER A 146 -12.59 12.11 -2.48
C SER A 146 -12.97 13.35 -3.29
N TRP A 147 -12.39 14.49 -3.00
CA TRP A 147 -12.63 15.74 -3.71
C TRP A 147 -11.70 15.89 -4.93
N LYS A 148 -10.83 14.91 -5.19
CA LYS A 148 -9.96 14.84 -6.37
C LYS A 148 -9.24 16.17 -6.63
N ILE A 149 -8.67 16.77 -5.58
CA ILE A 149 -8.21 18.16 -5.60
C ILE A 149 -7.19 18.44 -6.72
N VAL A 150 -6.33 17.47 -7.02
CA VAL A 150 -5.33 17.57 -8.10
C VAL A 150 -5.98 17.62 -9.48
N GLU A 151 -7.06 16.84 -9.69
CA GLU A 151 -7.83 16.86 -10.93
C GLU A 151 -8.58 18.19 -11.08
N MET A 152 -9.15 18.72 -9.99
CA MET A 152 -9.83 20.01 -9.99
C MET A 152 -8.85 21.17 -10.26
N ALA A 153 -7.65 21.12 -9.68
CA ALA A 153 -6.59 22.10 -9.91
C ALA A 153 -6.10 22.12 -11.37
N ALA A 154 -6.03 20.95 -12.01
CA ALA A 154 -5.61 20.83 -13.41
C ALA A 154 -6.56 21.57 -14.37
N HIS A 155 -7.85 21.75 -14.03
CA HIS A 155 -8.78 22.55 -14.83
C HIS A 155 -8.41 24.04 -14.89
N GLY A 156 -7.72 24.57 -13.87
CA GLY A 156 -7.19 25.94 -13.84
C GLY A 156 -5.70 26.04 -14.18
N ASN A 157 -5.13 25.03 -14.84
CA ASN A 157 -3.69 24.95 -15.16
C ASN A 157 -2.75 24.99 -13.94
N PHE A 158 -3.18 24.43 -12.80
CA PHE A 158 -2.36 24.35 -11.60
C PHE A 158 -1.79 22.95 -11.37
N ILE A 159 -0.55 22.90 -10.90
CA ILE A 159 0.18 21.66 -10.57
C ILE A 159 0.41 21.59 -9.07
N LEU A 160 0.11 20.43 -8.47
CA LEU A 160 0.42 20.17 -7.06
C LEU A 160 1.93 20.04 -6.86
N THR A 161 2.49 20.85 -5.97
CA THR A 161 3.93 20.91 -5.70
C THR A 161 4.30 20.18 -4.41
N ARG A 162 3.52 20.39 -3.34
CA ARG A 162 3.70 19.75 -2.04
C ARG A 162 2.41 19.71 -1.25
N VAL A 163 2.36 18.83 -0.26
CA VAL A 163 1.24 18.70 0.69
C VAL A 163 1.84 18.67 2.10
N GLU A 164 1.38 19.56 2.97
CA GLU A 164 1.89 19.69 4.33
C GLU A 164 0.75 19.60 5.36
N PRO A 165 0.99 19.12 6.59
CA PRO A 165 0.01 19.17 7.66
C PRO A 165 -0.37 20.60 8.02
N PHE A 166 -1.67 20.87 8.16
CA PHE A 166 -2.14 22.18 8.59
C PHE A 166 -2.07 22.30 10.12
N LEU A 167 -1.11 23.08 10.61
CA LEU A 167 -0.87 23.29 12.03
C LEU A 167 -1.75 24.41 12.60
N TRP A 168 -3.05 24.14 12.70
CA TRP A 168 -4.03 25.11 13.24
C TRP A 168 -3.67 25.64 14.64
N GLN A 169 -3.02 24.81 15.47
CA GLN A 169 -2.56 25.17 16.82
C GLN A 169 -1.55 26.32 16.86
N SER A 170 -0.88 26.59 15.73
CA SER A 170 0.05 27.72 15.62
C SER A 170 -0.65 29.08 15.44
N PHE A 171 -1.96 29.09 15.21
CA PHE A 171 -2.75 30.30 15.06
C PHE A 171 -3.60 30.52 16.33
N GLN A 172 -3.14 31.43 17.18
CA GLN A 172 -3.86 31.81 18.39
C GLN A 172 -5.22 32.43 18.01
N ASP A 173 -6.29 31.99 18.68
CA ASP A 173 -7.68 32.43 18.49
C ASP A 173 -8.30 32.12 17.11
N TYR A 174 -7.68 31.23 16.32
CA TYR A 174 -8.30 30.77 15.07
C TYR A 174 -9.42 29.76 15.36
N ILE A 175 -10.66 30.10 14.97
CA ILE A 175 -11.83 29.24 15.14
C ILE A 175 -12.28 28.76 13.77
N VAL A 176 -12.13 27.45 13.53
CA VAL A 176 -12.57 26.81 12.28
C VAL A 176 -14.07 26.56 12.33
N THR A 177 -14.85 27.56 11.95
CA THR A 177 -16.32 27.47 11.89
C THR A 177 -16.76 26.73 10.63
N GLY A 178 -17.75 25.86 10.77
CA GLY A 178 -18.44 25.21 9.67
C GLY A 178 -19.64 26.01 9.17
N TYR A 179 -20.41 25.37 8.31
CA TYR A 179 -21.58 25.90 7.60
C TYR A 179 -22.45 26.89 8.41
N ARG A 180 -22.72 28.07 7.81
CA ARG A 180 -23.70 29.09 8.23
C ARG A 180 -23.50 29.71 9.61
N SER A 181 -22.27 30.03 10.02
CA SER A 181 -22.09 30.74 11.30
C SER A 181 -22.82 30.00 12.46
N LEU A 182 -22.91 28.68 12.36
CA LEU A 182 -23.47 27.79 13.37
C LEU A 182 -22.29 27.07 14.03
N ASP A 183 -22.36 26.88 15.35
CA ASP A 183 -21.30 26.39 16.25
C ASP A 183 -20.71 24.99 15.93
N LYS A 184 -20.97 24.41 14.76
CA LYS A 184 -20.34 23.17 14.30
C LYS A 184 -18.98 23.46 13.70
N GLN A 185 -17.94 23.25 14.49
CA GLN A 185 -16.56 23.32 14.06
C GLN A 185 -16.21 22.15 13.12
N PHE A 186 -15.34 22.40 12.14
CA PHE A 186 -14.77 21.31 11.34
C PHE A 186 -13.82 20.46 12.19
N HIS A 187 -13.74 19.16 11.89
CA HIS A 187 -12.69 18.32 12.44
C HIS A 187 -11.34 18.67 11.79
N THR A 188 -10.56 19.52 12.47
CA THR A 188 -9.26 20.02 12.01
C THR A 188 -8.10 19.06 12.28
N THR A 189 -8.33 17.97 13.02
CA THR A 189 -7.31 16.97 13.33
C THR A 189 -6.87 16.21 12.08
N GLY A 190 -5.61 16.44 11.68
CA GLY A 190 -5.00 15.79 10.51
C GLY A 190 -5.38 16.43 9.18
N SER A 191 -5.88 17.68 9.17
CA SER A 191 -6.09 18.43 7.92
C SER A 191 -4.77 18.67 7.17
N LEU A 192 -4.88 18.76 5.86
CA LEU A 192 -3.73 18.90 4.95
C LEU A 192 -3.90 20.14 4.08
N THR A 193 -2.82 20.93 3.98
CA THR A 193 -2.72 22.06 3.05
C THR A 193 -1.98 21.62 1.79
N HIS A 194 -2.63 21.83 0.65
CA HIS A 194 -2.14 21.47 -0.67
C HIS A 194 -1.63 22.72 -1.36
N PHE A 195 -0.37 22.70 -1.80
CA PHE A 195 0.29 23.84 -2.44
C PHE A 195 0.34 23.63 -3.95
N PHE A 196 -0.21 24.57 -4.69
CA PHE A 196 -0.28 24.55 -6.13
C PHE A 196 0.48 25.74 -6.73
N MET A 197 1.11 25.52 -7.89
CA MET A 197 1.74 26.57 -8.70
C MET A 197 1.16 26.49 -10.12
N LYS A 198 1.17 27.63 -10.82
CA LYS A 198 0.74 27.70 -12.21
C LYS A 198 1.67 26.81 -13.06
N GLY A 199 1.10 25.91 -13.84
CA GLY A 199 1.82 25.05 -14.75
C GLY A 199 2.08 25.76 -16.08
N GLU A 200 3.26 25.56 -16.66
CA GLU A 200 3.51 25.99 -18.03
C GLU A 200 2.61 25.21 -19.00
N LEU A 201 1.98 25.92 -19.94
CA LEU A 201 1.26 25.28 -21.04
C LEU A 201 2.24 24.35 -21.79
N PRO A 202 1.88 23.08 -22.03
CA PRO A 202 2.74 22.18 -22.77
C PRO A 202 2.91 22.70 -24.19
N MET A 203 4.09 23.24 -24.51
CA MET A 203 4.43 23.64 -25.87
C MET A 203 4.48 22.43 -26.81
N MET A 204 4.25 22.61 -28.12
CA MET A 204 4.21 21.50 -29.09
C MET A 204 5.42 20.56 -29.03
N HIS A 205 6.61 21.09 -28.72
CA HIS A 205 7.83 20.30 -28.56
C HIS A 205 7.86 19.43 -27.29
N ASN A 206 7.03 19.76 -26.29
CA ASN A 206 6.88 19.00 -25.05
C ASN A 206 5.91 17.82 -25.17
N ILE A 207 5.08 17.77 -26.23
CA ILE A 207 4.06 16.71 -26.41
C ILE A 207 4.47 15.68 -27.48
N ALA A 208 5.24 16.07 -28.51
CA ALA A 208 5.75 15.12 -29.50
C ALA A 208 7.03 15.62 -30.22
N PRO A 209 7.89 14.70 -30.72
CA PRO A 209 9.08 15.07 -31.49
C PRO A 209 8.69 15.85 -32.75
N ILE A 210 9.40 16.95 -33.03
CA ILE A 210 9.19 17.88 -34.17
C ILE A 210 8.98 17.15 -35.50
N ASN A 211 9.69 16.04 -35.69
CA ASN A 211 9.72 15.24 -36.91
C ASN A 211 8.41 14.47 -37.18
N LYS A 212 7.47 14.44 -36.23
CA LYS A 212 6.18 13.75 -36.35
C LYS A 212 5.01 14.71 -36.60
N ILE A 213 5.25 16.01 -36.75
CA ILE A 213 4.19 17.01 -36.95
C ILE A 213 4.42 17.78 -38.26
N HIS A 214 3.41 17.84 -39.13
CA HIS A 214 3.43 18.69 -40.32
C HIS A 214 3.17 20.14 -39.90
N ILE A 215 4.25 20.94 -39.86
CA ILE A 215 4.28 22.32 -39.32
C ILE A 215 3.55 23.35 -40.21
N SER A 216 3.12 22.99 -41.43
CA SER A 216 2.55 23.95 -42.39
C SER A 216 1.08 24.34 -42.16
N LYS A 217 0.39 23.79 -41.14
CA LYS A 217 -1.06 24.01 -40.91
C LYS A 217 -1.43 24.75 -39.63
N TYR A 218 -0.49 25.05 -38.74
CA TYR A 218 -0.81 25.66 -37.44
C TYR A 218 0.22 26.72 -37.05
N THR A 219 -0.25 27.91 -36.67
CA THR A 219 0.54 28.96 -36.02
C THR A 219 0.36 28.90 -34.50
N VAL A 220 1.37 29.38 -33.76
CA VAL A 220 1.49 29.29 -32.29
C VAL A 220 0.27 29.88 -31.55
N ASP A 221 -0.44 30.81 -32.17
CA ASP A 221 -1.48 31.61 -31.50
C ASP A 221 -2.93 31.12 -31.71
N ASN A 222 -3.15 30.04 -32.47
CA ASN A 222 -4.51 29.63 -32.91
C ASN A 222 -4.90 28.18 -32.58
N ILE A 223 -4.33 27.57 -31.54
CA ILE A 223 -4.64 26.19 -31.16
C ILE A 223 -5.43 26.17 -29.86
N THR A 224 -6.71 25.81 -29.92
CA THR A 224 -7.51 25.53 -28.70
C THR A 224 -7.45 24.04 -28.34
N TRP A 225 -7.69 23.69 -27.07
CA TRP A 225 -7.78 22.29 -26.61
C TRP A 225 -8.79 21.44 -27.42
N LYS A 226 -9.84 22.07 -27.97
CA LYS A 226 -10.81 21.42 -28.86
C LYS A 226 -10.19 21.01 -30.20
N ASP A 227 -9.30 21.82 -30.75
CA ASP A 227 -8.62 21.54 -32.03
C ASP A 227 -7.60 20.40 -31.88
N ILE A 228 -6.94 20.31 -30.73
CA ILE A 228 -6.02 19.22 -30.37
C ILE A 228 -6.78 17.89 -30.27
N ILE A 229 -7.92 17.87 -29.58
CA ILE A 229 -8.77 16.69 -29.43
C ILE A 229 -9.30 16.23 -30.80
N LYS A 230 -9.72 17.17 -31.66
CA LYS A 230 -10.20 16.87 -33.01
C LYS A 230 -9.11 16.30 -33.93
N ASN A 231 -7.89 16.82 -33.86
CA ASN A 231 -6.74 16.31 -34.63
C ASN A 231 -6.30 14.91 -34.20
N ILE A 232 -6.41 14.60 -32.91
CA ILE A 232 -6.16 13.26 -32.36
C ILE A 232 -7.23 12.27 -32.86
N GLN A 233 -8.48 12.73 -33.04
CA GLN A 233 -9.58 11.91 -33.58
C GLN A 233 -9.47 11.67 -35.09
N ASP A 234 -9.04 12.67 -35.89
CA ASP A 234 -9.02 12.57 -37.35
C ASP A 234 -7.81 11.79 -37.93
N LYS A 235 -6.79 11.43 -37.13
CA LYS A 235 -5.55 10.78 -37.61
C LYS A 235 -5.23 9.39 -37.02
N LEU A 236 -6.11 8.80 -36.22
CA LEU A 236 -5.91 7.46 -35.66
C LEU A 236 -6.79 6.40 -36.35
N ASP A 237 -6.46 6.10 -37.61
CA ASP A 237 -6.55 4.75 -38.19
C ASP A 237 -5.28 3.94 -37.82
N ILE A 238 -4.93 3.98 -36.53
CA ILE A 238 -3.89 3.16 -35.91
C ILE A 238 -4.44 2.72 -34.56
N HIS A 239 -4.71 1.42 -34.44
CA HIS A 239 -5.26 0.78 -33.25
C HIS A 239 -4.48 1.13 -31.97
N ILE A 240 -5.03 2.07 -31.20
CA ILE A 240 -4.77 2.25 -29.78
C ILE A 240 -6.10 2.03 -29.05
N PHE A 241 -6.03 1.12 -28.09
CA PHE A 241 -7.01 0.83 -27.06
C PHE A 241 -7.59 2.10 -26.43
N CYS A 242 -8.91 2.27 -26.56
CA CYS A 242 -9.74 2.90 -25.54
C CYS A 242 -10.83 1.88 -25.17
N ASP A 243 -10.72 1.33 -23.97
CA ASP A 243 -11.73 0.44 -23.38
C ASP A 243 -12.93 1.29 -22.93
N PRO A 244 -14.15 1.03 -23.43
CA PRO A 244 -15.35 1.79 -23.11
C PRO A 244 -16.08 1.17 -21.91
N PHE A 245 -15.93 1.75 -20.73
CA PHE A 245 -16.90 1.54 -19.64
C PHE A 245 -17.11 2.84 -18.84
N GLN A 246 -17.85 3.76 -19.47
CA GLN A 246 -18.95 4.54 -18.87
C GLN A 246 -19.66 5.30 -20.00
N MET A 247 -20.48 4.61 -20.78
CA MET A 247 -21.70 5.21 -21.32
C MET A 247 -22.88 4.29 -20.99
N HIS A 248 -23.89 4.92 -20.40
CA HIS A 248 -24.96 4.32 -19.62
C HIS A 248 -25.82 3.28 -20.36
N ARG A 249 -26.30 2.32 -19.57
CA ARG A 249 -27.42 1.40 -19.82
C ARG A 249 -28.46 1.95 -20.80
N LEU A 250 -28.67 1.23 -21.90
CA LEU A 250 -29.97 0.75 -22.41
C LEU A 250 -29.79 0.20 -23.83
N ARG A 251 -29.83 -1.13 -23.98
CA ARG A 251 -30.81 -1.82 -24.83
C ARG A 251 -30.68 -3.32 -24.63
N HIS A 252 -31.76 -3.87 -24.09
CA HIS A 252 -32.04 -5.29 -23.93
C HIS A 252 -31.89 -6.08 -25.24
N LEU A 253 -31.45 -7.33 -25.08
CA LEU A 253 -31.78 -8.53 -25.87
C LEU A 253 -31.41 -8.54 -27.37
N ARG A 254 -30.46 -9.41 -27.74
CA ARG A 254 -30.68 -10.60 -28.62
C ARG A 254 -29.37 -11.37 -28.95
N SER A 255 -29.46 -12.71 -28.84
CA SER A 255 -28.70 -13.81 -29.51
C SER A 255 -27.16 -13.82 -29.42
N ILE A 256 -26.49 -14.82 -28.80
CA ILE A 256 -26.31 -16.25 -29.17
C ILE A 256 -25.74 -16.46 -30.60
N VAL A 257 -24.61 -17.20 -30.67
CA VAL A 257 -23.81 -17.70 -31.83
C VAL A 257 -23.13 -16.58 -32.64
N THR A 258 -21.85 -16.56 -33.00
CA THR A 258 -20.88 -17.50 -33.62
C THR A 258 -19.56 -16.70 -33.58
N CYS A 259 -18.39 -17.22 -33.23
CA CYS A 259 -17.46 -17.80 -34.20
C CYS A 259 -16.25 -18.35 -33.42
N GLY A 260 -16.28 -19.64 -33.12
CA GLY A 260 -15.08 -20.45 -33.20
C GLY A 260 -14.75 -20.68 -34.68
N ILE A 261 -13.52 -21.12 -34.95
CA ILE A 261 -12.89 -21.32 -36.27
C ILE A 261 -11.99 -20.12 -36.66
N ILE A 262 -10.78 -20.10 -36.10
CA ILE A 262 -9.45 -20.00 -36.77
C ILE A 262 -8.41 -20.14 -35.64
N GLN A 263 -8.31 -21.35 -35.09
CA GLN A 263 -7.20 -21.74 -34.19
C GLN A 263 -7.12 -23.28 -34.20
N ARG A 264 -6.59 -23.84 -35.29
CA ARG A 264 -6.12 -25.23 -35.41
C ARG A 264 -5.57 -25.42 -36.83
N GLN A 265 -4.28 -25.10 -37.01
CA GLN A 265 -3.36 -25.67 -38.02
C GLN A 265 -2.09 -24.81 -38.01
N GLY A 266 -1.01 -25.32 -37.41
CA GLY A 266 0.28 -24.62 -37.44
C GLY A 266 1.32 -25.04 -36.41
N CYS A 267 1.32 -26.28 -35.90
CA CYS A 267 2.34 -26.72 -34.92
C CYS A 267 2.71 -28.22 -35.00
N GLU A 268 3.01 -28.75 -36.18
CA GLU A 268 3.42 -30.17 -36.30
C GLU A 268 4.74 -30.44 -37.04
N THR A 269 5.61 -29.46 -37.29
CA THR A 269 6.74 -29.68 -38.22
C THR A 269 8.14 -29.34 -37.72
N ILE A 270 8.42 -29.28 -36.41
CA ILE A 270 9.79 -29.02 -35.92
C ILE A 270 10.11 -29.80 -34.64
N LEU A 271 10.04 -31.13 -34.68
CA LEU A 271 10.65 -32.01 -33.67
C LEU A 271 11.08 -33.35 -34.29
N LYS A 272 12.15 -33.35 -35.09
CA LYS A 272 13.04 -34.51 -35.31
C LYS A 272 14.46 -34.01 -35.55
N GLU A 273 15.44 -34.79 -35.09
CA GLU A 273 16.91 -34.59 -35.13
C GLU A 273 17.46 -33.76 -33.94
N ASN A 274 18.39 -34.21 -33.06
CA ASN A 274 19.35 -35.31 -33.09
C ASN A 274 19.73 -35.78 -31.65
N ARG A 275 20.16 -37.05 -31.54
CA ARG A 275 20.73 -37.75 -30.35
C ARG A 275 22.24 -38.00 -30.56
N ILE A 276 22.99 -38.27 -29.46
CA ILE A 276 24.15 -39.21 -29.24
C ILE A 276 25.05 -38.63 -28.08
N ARG A 277 25.16 -39.23 -26.86
CA ARG A 277 26.02 -40.33 -26.28
C ARG A 277 27.56 -40.07 -26.34
N SER A 278 28.47 -40.39 -25.40
CA SER A 278 28.51 -41.08 -24.07
C SER A 278 29.96 -41.11 -23.46
N GLU A 279 30.11 -41.49 -22.16
CA GLU A 279 31.25 -42.18 -21.42
C GLU A 279 32.62 -41.47 -21.15
N VAL A 280 33.44 -41.66 -20.07
CA VAL A 280 33.64 -42.66 -18.97
C VAL A 280 34.64 -42.14 -17.86
N SER A 281 34.46 -42.54 -16.56
CA SER A 281 35.45 -42.91 -15.45
C SER A 281 36.68 -42.03 -15.08
N SER A 282 37.24 -41.87 -13.86
CA SER A 282 37.03 -42.25 -12.44
C SER A 282 38.16 -41.65 -11.56
N ARG A 283 37.83 -41.31 -10.29
CA ARG A 283 38.70 -41.23 -9.08
C ARG A 283 39.83 -40.18 -9.00
N LEU A 284 39.61 -39.16 -8.16
CA LEU A 284 40.45 -38.80 -6.99
C LEU A 284 39.68 -37.81 -6.10
N ARG A 285 39.64 -38.10 -4.79
CA ARG A 285 38.95 -37.30 -3.77
C ARG A 285 39.85 -36.17 -3.28
N ALA A 286 39.27 -34.98 -3.23
CA ALA A 286 39.36 -33.96 -2.19
C ALA A 286 39.56 -32.56 -2.78
N LEU A 287 38.56 -31.70 -2.52
CA LEU A 287 38.56 -30.24 -2.50
C LEU A 287 38.46 -29.48 -3.85
N SER A 288 37.51 -28.54 -3.82
CA SER A 288 37.34 -27.40 -4.73
C SER A 288 36.89 -27.69 -6.17
N THR A 289 35.61 -27.41 -6.42
CA THR A 289 34.99 -26.80 -7.62
C THR A 289 33.57 -27.33 -7.75
N THR A 290 32.57 -26.52 -7.45
CA THR A 290 31.26 -26.62 -8.12
C THR A 290 31.45 -26.17 -9.56
N ALA A 291 32.15 -27.00 -10.34
CA ALA A 291 32.14 -26.94 -11.78
C ALA A 291 30.79 -27.51 -12.24
N CYS A 292 30.04 -26.65 -12.92
CA CYS A 292 28.73 -26.89 -13.49
C CYS A 292 28.67 -28.18 -14.32
N VAL A 293 28.14 -29.27 -13.76
CA VAL A 293 27.42 -30.30 -14.54
C VAL A 293 26.35 -30.93 -13.62
N HIS A 294 25.24 -30.23 -13.38
CA HIS A 294 24.01 -30.92 -13.01
C HIS A 294 23.36 -31.45 -14.29
N LYS A 295 23.19 -32.77 -14.35
CA LYS A 295 22.31 -33.43 -15.33
C LYS A 295 20.95 -32.73 -15.28
N GLN A 296 20.62 -32.05 -16.37
CA GLN A 296 19.47 -31.15 -16.54
C GLN A 296 18.08 -31.81 -16.51
N GLU A 297 17.89 -32.96 -15.88
CA GLU A 297 16.70 -33.75 -16.24
C GLU A 297 15.37 -33.25 -15.63
N PHE A 298 15.34 -32.46 -14.54
CA PHE A 298 14.07 -31.98 -13.96
C PHE A 298 14.12 -30.61 -13.24
N ILE A 299 14.94 -29.65 -13.68
CA ILE A 299 14.93 -28.30 -13.06
C ILE A 299 13.89 -27.42 -13.77
N ALA A 300 12.89 -26.95 -13.02
CA ALA A 300 11.86 -26.04 -13.51
C ALA A 300 12.50 -24.80 -14.13
N LYS A 301 12.17 -24.49 -15.39
CA LYS A 301 12.78 -23.37 -16.08
C LYS A 301 12.16 -22.06 -15.60
N PRO A 302 12.95 -20.98 -15.51
CA PRO A 302 12.44 -19.66 -15.19
C PRO A 302 11.71 -19.08 -16.40
N LEU A 303 10.47 -18.62 -16.23
CA LEU A 303 9.76 -17.94 -17.32
C LEU A 303 10.39 -16.56 -17.60
N ARG A 304 10.94 -16.40 -18.80
CA ARG A 304 11.34 -15.08 -19.30
C ARG A 304 10.08 -14.25 -19.61
N SER A 305 10.01 -13.04 -19.07
CA SER A 305 8.91 -12.12 -19.34
C SER A 305 8.96 -11.62 -20.79
N THR A 306 8.16 -12.23 -21.67
CA THR A 306 7.90 -11.74 -23.04
C THR A 306 6.65 -10.86 -23.12
N LYS A 307 5.87 -10.75 -22.04
CA LYS A 307 4.62 -10.01 -21.97
C LYS A 307 4.86 -8.52 -21.64
N PRO A 308 4.14 -7.57 -22.27
CA PRO A 308 4.25 -6.16 -21.93
C PRO A 308 3.91 -5.90 -20.45
N LYS A 309 4.68 -5.03 -19.79
CA LYS A 309 4.51 -4.68 -18.37
C LYS A 309 3.10 -4.10 -18.14
N SER A 310 2.47 -4.52 -17.03
CA SER A 310 1.18 -3.96 -16.57
C SER A 310 1.24 -2.43 -16.51
N LYS A 311 0.23 -1.76 -17.08
CA LYS A 311 0.02 -0.31 -16.96
C LYS A 311 -0.71 0.07 -15.67
N ASN A 312 -1.30 -0.89 -14.96
CA ASN A 312 -2.01 -0.65 -13.71
C ASN A 312 -1.04 -0.72 -12.54
N ASP A 313 -0.88 0.41 -11.84
CA ASP A 313 -0.16 0.54 -10.58
C ASP A 313 -1.10 0.25 -9.42
N THR A 314 -1.76 -0.92 -9.42
CA THR A 314 -2.56 -1.34 -8.27
C THR A 314 -1.59 -1.80 -7.18
N LEU A 315 -1.18 -0.86 -6.33
CA LEU A 315 -0.44 -1.11 -5.09
C LEU A 315 -1.29 -2.02 -4.18
N GLN A 316 -1.19 -3.33 -4.37
CA GLN A 316 -1.57 -4.28 -3.34
C GLN A 316 -0.48 -4.23 -2.27
N ASN A 317 -0.76 -3.47 -1.20
CA ASN A 317 0.10 -3.39 -0.03
C ASN A 317 0.16 -4.77 0.62
N PHE A 318 1.37 -5.33 0.63
CA PHE A 318 1.73 -6.51 1.42
C PHE A 318 1.62 -6.07 2.90
N VAL A 319 0.74 -6.72 3.68
CA VAL A 319 0.47 -6.37 5.08
C VAL A 319 1.03 -7.47 5.96
N ASP A 320 2.12 -7.16 6.64
CA ASP A 320 2.91 -8.14 7.41
C ASP A 320 2.66 -8.08 8.88
N ILE A 321 2.10 -6.96 9.33
CA ILE A 321 1.69 -6.73 10.70
C ILE A 321 0.24 -6.30 10.72
N LYS A 322 -0.57 -6.96 11.55
CA LYS A 322 -1.97 -6.62 11.71
C LYS A 322 -2.43 -6.79 13.14
N SER A 323 -3.01 -5.72 13.69
CA SER A 323 -3.73 -5.79 14.95
C SER A 323 -5.14 -6.34 14.69
N VAL A 324 -5.49 -7.39 15.45
CA VAL A 324 -6.78 -8.07 15.34
C VAL A 324 -7.39 -8.22 16.73
N ARG A 325 -8.70 -8.00 16.82
CA ARG A 325 -9.50 -8.34 17.99
C ARG A 325 -10.29 -9.60 17.69
N THR A 326 -10.12 -10.63 18.50
CA THR A 326 -10.79 -11.92 18.36
C THR A 326 -11.81 -12.08 19.47
N ILE A 327 -13.05 -12.38 19.08
CA ILE A 327 -14.18 -12.53 19.99
C ILE A 327 -14.77 -13.93 19.79
N GLY A 328 -14.69 -14.77 20.82
CA GLY A 328 -15.36 -16.07 20.85
C GLY A 328 -16.88 -15.88 20.86
N GLY A 329 -17.60 -16.86 20.32
CA GLY A 329 -19.05 -16.88 20.40
C GLY A 329 -19.50 -17.03 21.85
N ASN A 330 -20.60 -16.40 22.23
CA ASN A 330 -21.22 -16.63 23.53
C ASN A 330 -21.91 -18.01 23.54
N GLY A 331 -21.96 -18.66 24.70
CA GLY A 331 -22.81 -19.83 24.88
C GLY A 331 -24.29 -19.44 24.83
N GLY A 332 -25.13 -20.36 24.38
CA GLY A 332 -26.57 -20.18 24.45
C GLY A 332 -27.08 -20.32 25.88
N ASP A 333 -28.16 -19.62 26.21
CA ASP A 333 -28.78 -19.70 27.53
C ASP A 333 -29.54 -21.02 27.70
N GLY A 334 -29.51 -21.57 28.92
CA GLY A 334 -30.40 -22.66 29.32
C GLY A 334 -31.84 -22.16 29.43
N GLN A 335 -32.80 -23.04 29.15
CA GLN A 335 -34.22 -22.70 29.20
C GLN A 335 -34.88 -23.23 30.48
N ILE A 336 -35.79 -22.45 31.05
CA ILE A 336 -36.74 -22.94 32.05
C ILE A 336 -38.01 -23.35 31.32
N SER A 337 -38.36 -24.64 31.38
CA SER A 337 -39.63 -25.12 30.87
C SER A 337 -40.17 -26.29 31.69
N PHE A 338 -41.47 -26.50 31.63
CA PHE A 338 -42.15 -27.61 32.26
C PHE A 338 -43.07 -28.30 31.26
N LEU A 339 -42.93 -29.62 31.15
CA LEU A 339 -43.71 -30.41 30.23
C LEU A 339 -45.16 -30.48 30.69
N ARG A 340 -46.07 -30.20 29.77
CA ARG A 340 -47.51 -30.36 29.96
C ARG A 340 -48.04 -31.42 29.01
N LEU A 341 -48.61 -32.47 29.57
CA LEU A 341 -49.26 -33.56 28.85
C LEU A 341 -50.76 -33.50 29.07
N TRP A 342 -51.54 -34.03 28.12
CA TRP A 342 -53.01 -33.96 28.14
C TRP A 342 -53.68 -34.61 29.37
N VAL A 343 -52.98 -35.48 30.12
CA VAL A 343 -53.43 -36.09 31.39
C VAL A 343 -52.68 -35.56 32.59
N ASN A 344 -51.53 -34.89 32.38
CA ASN A 344 -50.62 -34.49 33.44
C ASN A 344 -50.11 -33.08 33.20
N ASP A 345 -50.69 -32.13 33.94
CA ASP A 345 -50.33 -30.72 33.90
C ASP A 345 -48.92 -30.43 34.45
N ARG A 346 -48.33 -31.38 35.20
CA ARG A 346 -47.00 -31.26 35.82
C ARG A 346 -46.16 -32.50 35.50
N ALA A 347 -45.74 -32.64 34.25
CA ALA A 347 -44.94 -33.78 33.81
C ALA A 347 -43.42 -33.65 34.10
N GLY A 348 -43.02 -32.59 34.81
CA GLY A 348 -41.63 -32.33 35.22
C GLY A 348 -40.95 -31.24 34.37
N PRO A 349 -39.71 -30.86 34.71
CA PRO A 349 -38.92 -29.90 33.94
C PRO A 349 -38.51 -30.50 32.58
N ASP A 350 -38.60 -29.72 31.51
CA ASP A 350 -38.23 -30.10 30.13
C ASP A 350 -37.48 -28.99 29.38
N GLY A 351 -36.86 -28.07 30.11
CA GLY A 351 -36.02 -27.04 29.52
C GLY A 351 -34.66 -27.61 29.13
N GLY A 352 -34.32 -27.49 27.84
CA GLY A 352 -33.02 -27.90 27.32
C GLY A 352 -31.89 -26.93 27.70
N ASP A 353 -30.67 -27.46 27.66
CA ASP A 353 -29.41 -26.72 27.76
C ASP A 353 -29.15 -25.90 26.49
N GLY A 354 -28.44 -24.79 26.63
CA GLY A 354 -27.93 -24.01 25.52
C GLY A 354 -26.71 -24.65 24.86
N GLY A 355 -26.50 -24.35 23.58
CA GLY A 355 -25.34 -24.80 22.81
C GLY A 355 -24.07 -24.00 23.13
N HIS A 356 -22.92 -24.61 22.88
CA HIS A 356 -21.62 -23.94 23.04
C HIS A 356 -21.39 -22.88 21.94
N GLY A 357 -20.75 -21.78 22.31
CA GLY A 357 -20.30 -20.76 21.38
C GLY A 357 -19.09 -21.21 20.55
N GLY A 358 -18.94 -20.68 19.35
CA GLY A 358 -17.84 -21.03 18.45
C GLY A 358 -16.50 -20.47 18.91
N HIS A 359 -15.42 -21.21 18.62
CA HIS A 359 -14.04 -20.75 18.80
C HIS A 359 -13.57 -19.90 17.62
N VAL A 360 -12.66 -18.95 17.87
CA VAL A 360 -11.86 -18.31 16.82
C VAL A 360 -10.50 -19.00 16.76
N ILE A 361 -10.15 -19.54 15.60
CA ILE A 361 -8.95 -20.36 15.42
C ILE A 361 -8.13 -19.78 14.27
N PHE A 362 -6.83 -19.57 14.48
CA PHE A 362 -5.89 -19.30 13.40
C PHE A 362 -5.32 -20.62 12.87
N GLU A 363 -5.49 -20.89 11.58
CA GLU A 363 -4.97 -22.09 10.91
C GLU A 363 -3.92 -21.70 9.87
N VAL A 364 -2.77 -22.37 9.90
CA VAL A 364 -1.69 -22.09 8.94
C VAL A 364 -1.96 -22.73 7.59
N THR A 365 -1.79 -21.97 6.50
CA THR A 365 -1.95 -22.47 5.13
C THR A 365 -0.89 -21.88 4.19
N LEU A 366 -0.30 -22.69 3.30
CA LEU A 366 0.69 -22.23 2.30
C LEU A 366 0.10 -21.33 1.20
N ASN A 367 -1.20 -21.44 0.95
CA ASN A 367 -1.90 -20.68 -0.10
C ASN A 367 -1.99 -19.18 0.20
N ILE A 368 -1.73 -18.74 1.43
CA ILE A 368 -1.87 -17.36 1.88
C ILE A 368 -0.50 -16.81 2.25
N LYS A 369 -0.15 -15.64 1.70
CA LYS A 369 1.18 -15.04 1.85
C LYS A 369 1.21 -13.78 2.73
N ASP A 370 0.06 -13.11 2.88
CA ASP A 370 -0.06 -11.81 3.53
C ASP A 370 -1.21 -11.84 4.54
N LEU A 371 -1.26 -10.90 5.49
CA LEU A 371 -2.37 -10.72 6.44
C LEU A 371 -3.45 -9.75 5.91
N SER A 372 -3.48 -9.48 4.61
CA SER A 372 -4.34 -8.44 4.03
C SER A 372 -5.83 -8.79 4.10
N HIS A 373 -6.19 -10.05 3.88
CA HIS A 373 -7.57 -10.58 3.91
C HIS A 373 -8.20 -10.64 5.30
N ILE A 374 -7.38 -10.65 6.36
CA ILE A 374 -7.87 -10.77 7.73
C ILE A 374 -8.60 -9.48 8.14
N HIS A 375 -9.75 -9.56 8.80
CA HIS A 375 -10.42 -8.35 9.30
C HIS A 375 -9.85 -7.94 10.67
N SER A 376 -9.92 -6.65 11.00
CA SER A 376 -9.46 -6.15 12.31
C SER A 376 -10.28 -6.67 13.49
N VAL A 377 -11.52 -7.10 13.24
CA VAL A 377 -12.38 -7.75 14.24
C VAL A 377 -12.84 -9.07 13.66
N ILE A 378 -12.62 -10.14 14.40
CA ILE A 378 -12.95 -11.52 14.03
C ILE A 378 -13.84 -12.07 15.13
N LYS A 379 -15.08 -12.40 14.79
CA LYS A 379 -16.06 -12.94 15.74
C LYS A 379 -16.48 -14.35 15.30
N ALA A 380 -16.60 -15.28 16.25
CA ALA A 380 -17.23 -16.58 16.03
C ALA A 380 -18.74 -16.56 16.33
N GLU A 381 -19.48 -17.53 15.80
CA GLU A 381 -20.93 -17.59 15.99
C GLU A 381 -21.30 -17.93 17.43
N ASP A 382 -22.41 -17.37 17.91
CA ASP A 382 -22.93 -17.62 19.25
C ASP A 382 -23.75 -18.93 19.26
N GLY A 383 -23.70 -19.68 20.36
CA GLY A 383 -24.48 -20.91 20.54
C GLY A 383 -25.98 -20.63 20.62
N GLU A 384 -26.80 -21.56 20.13
CA GLU A 384 -28.26 -21.41 20.23
C GLU A 384 -28.73 -21.66 21.66
N LYS A 385 -29.78 -20.96 22.09
CA LYS A 385 -30.40 -21.21 23.40
C LYS A 385 -31.09 -22.57 23.46
N GLY A 386 -31.31 -23.07 24.67
CA GLY A 386 -32.17 -24.22 24.91
C GLY A 386 -33.63 -23.95 24.54
N TYR A 387 -34.35 -25.01 24.22
CA TYR A 387 -35.76 -24.99 23.88
C TYR A 387 -36.56 -25.90 24.81
N THR A 388 -37.89 -25.89 24.65
CA THR A 388 -38.80 -26.76 25.41
C THR A 388 -38.74 -28.19 24.89
N LYS A 389 -39.29 -29.15 25.65
CA LYS A 389 -39.33 -30.59 25.31
C LYS A 389 -37.94 -31.23 25.23
N ASP A 390 -37.07 -30.93 26.18
CA ASP A 390 -35.70 -31.45 26.27
C ASP A 390 -34.87 -31.17 25.02
N CYS A 391 -35.17 -30.08 24.32
CA CYS A 391 -34.51 -29.72 23.07
C CYS A 391 -33.30 -28.82 23.36
N PHE A 392 -32.10 -29.40 23.20
CA PHE A 392 -30.83 -28.72 23.38
C PHE A 392 -30.53 -27.74 22.23
N GLY A 393 -29.93 -26.60 22.57
CA GLY A 393 -29.45 -25.63 21.59
C GLY A 393 -28.30 -26.18 20.75
N LYS A 394 -28.26 -25.83 19.47
CA LYS A 394 -27.16 -26.23 18.56
C LYS A 394 -25.86 -25.52 18.94
N ASN A 395 -24.76 -26.27 18.92
CA ASN A 395 -23.41 -25.71 19.03
C ASN A 395 -23.06 -24.87 17.80
N ALA A 396 -22.41 -23.73 18.03
CA ALA A 396 -21.99 -22.83 16.97
C ALA A 396 -20.77 -23.36 16.20
N GLU A 397 -20.70 -23.00 14.92
CA GLU A 397 -19.56 -23.32 14.07
C GLU A 397 -18.34 -22.44 14.44
N HIS A 398 -17.15 -23.03 14.38
CA HIS A 398 -15.91 -22.32 14.69
C HIS A 398 -15.50 -21.43 13.52
N ASN A 399 -15.01 -20.23 13.83
CA ASN A 399 -14.45 -19.33 12.84
C ASN A 399 -12.95 -19.61 12.66
N VAL A 400 -12.63 -20.37 11.61
CA VAL A 400 -11.25 -20.70 11.25
C VAL A 400 -10.69 -19.68 10.27
N VAL A 401 -9.76 -18.86 10.75
CA VAL A 401 -9.10 -17.83 9.97
C VAL A 401 -7.73 -18.31 9.51
N LYS A 402 -7.56 -18.41 8.20
CA LYS A 402 -6.32 -18.87 7.61
C LYS A 402 -5.23 -17.81 7.64
N VAL A 403 -4.04 -18.17 8.12
CA VAL A 403 -2.86 -17.32 8.26
C VAL A 403 -1.65 -17.90 7.50
N PRO A 404 -0.70 -17.05 7.05
CA PRO A 404 0.53 -17.52 6.41
C PRO A 404 1.42 -18.34 7.34
N VAL A 405 2.26 -19.19 6.74
CA VAL A 405 3.37 -19.85 7.45
C VAL A 405 4.34 -18.80 8.00
N GLY A 406 4.82 -19.01 9.22
CA GLY A 406 5.72 -18.10 9.92
C GLY A 406 5.00 -16.96 10.64
N THR A 407 3.68 -17.03 10.85
CA THR A 407 2.96 -16.01 11.60
C THR A 407 3.24 -16.12 13.11
N ILE A 408 3.79 -15.07 13.71
CA ILE A 408 3.90 -14.90 15.15
C ILE A 408 2.62 -14.25 15.66
N VAL A 409 2.03 -14.83 16.70
CA VAL A 409 0.93 -14.23 17.45
C VAL A 409 1.52 -13.56 18.70
N ARG A 410 1.36 -12.25 18.82
CA ARG A 410 1.76 -11.47 20.00
C ARG A 410 0.55 -10.92 20.72
N ASP A 411 0.68 -10.81 22.04
CA ASP A 411 -0.27 -10.05 22.87
C ASP A 411 -0.06 -8.52 22.69
N VAL A 412 -0.99 -7.73 23.22
CA VAL A 412 -0.92 -6.25 23.27
C VAL A 412 0.35 -5.77 24.00
N GLU A 413 0.82 -6.54 24.98
CA GLU A 413 2.07 -6.29 25.72
C GLU A 413 3.35 -6.69 24.95
N GLY A 414 3.21 -7.29 23.76
CA GLY A 414 4.33 -7.67 22.89
C GLY A 414 4.94 -9.05 23.18
N LYS A 415 4.43 -9.77 24.20
CA LYS A 415 4.81 -11.16 24.50
C LYS A 415 4.39 -12.09 23.36
N ILE A 416 5.30 -12.97 22.95
CA ILE A 416 5.03 -13.99 21.93
C ILE A 416 4.20 -15.10 22.59
N LEU A 417 2.99 -15.34 22.07
CA LEU A 417 2.09 -16.39 22.55
C LEU A 417 2.22 -17.67 21.73
N ALA A 418 2.38 -17.52 20.41
CA ALA A 418 2.55 -18.64 19.50
C ALA A 418 3.39 -18.26 18.28
N ASP A 419 4.10 -19.24 17.73
CA ASP A 419 4.87 -19.16 16.50
C ASP A 419 4.36 -20.24 15.55
N LEU A 420 3.71 -19.81 14.46
CA LEU A 420 2.96 -20.69 13.57
C LEU A 420 3.81 -21.04 12.35
N ASN A 421 4.70 -22.02 12.50
CA ASN A 421 5.78 -22.32 11.56
C ASN A 421 5.52 -23.51 10.61
N LYS A 422 4.53 -24.36 10.89
CA LYS A 422 4.19 -25.53 10.04
C LYS A 422 2.78 -25.40 9.48
N GLU A 423 2.58 -25.92 8.26
CA GLU A 423 1.25 -25.97 7.65
C GLU A 423 0.30 -26.85 8.49
N GLY A 424 -0.96 -26.43 8.60
CA GLY A 424 -1.96 -27.12 9.42
C GLY A 424 -1.85 -26.88 10.93
N MET A 425 -0.83 -26.14 11.41
CA MET A 425 -0.83 -25.70 12.81
C MET A 425 -2.03 -24.81 13.10
N MET A 426 -2.64 -25.04 14.26
CA MET A 426 -3.81 -24.29 14.72
C MET A 426 -3.51 -23.62 16.06
N PHE A 427 -3.97 -22.39 16.20
CA PHE A 427 -3.93 -21.64 17.46
C PHE A 427 -5.33 -21.12 17.80
N ILE A 428 -5.83 -21.51 18.96
CA ILE A 428 -7.13 -21.02 19.46
C ILE A 428 -6.91 -19.59 19.97
N ALA A 429 -7.38 -18.63 19.20
CA ALA A 429 -7.20 -17.22 19.49
C ALA A 429 -8.23 -16.71 20.50
N ALA A 430 -9.47 -17.20 20.45
CA ALA A 430 -10.48 -16.90 21.46
C ALA A 430 -11.39 -18.12 21.67
N ARG A 431 -11.57 -18.53 22.92
CA ARG A 431 -12.50 -19.60 23.27
C ARG A 431 -13.93 -19.08 23.26
N GLY A 432 -14.86 -19.90 22.79
CA GLY A 432 -16.28 -19.65 22.87
C GLY A 432 -16.79 -20.01 24.25
N GLY A 433 -17.87 -19.38 24.67
CA GLY A 433 -18.51 -19.63 25.95
C GLY A 433 -19.20 -20.99 25.99
N ALA A 434 -19.19 -21.61 27.17
CA ALA A 434 -19.99 -22.79 27.44
C ALA A 434 -21.49 -22.46 27.41
N GLY A 435 -22.31 -23.36 26.86
CA GLY A 435 -23.76 -23.24 26.93
C GLY A 435 -24.26 -23.39 28.36
N GLY A 436 -25.32 -22.66 28.70
CA GLY A 436 -25.93 -22.70 30.03
C GLY A 436 -26.83 -23.92 30.19
N HIS A 437 -26.80 -24.53 31.38
CA HIS A 437 -27.68 -25.64 31.71
C HIS A 437 -29.15 -25.20 31.87
N GLY A 438 -30.07 -25.98 31.30
CA GLY A 438 -31.51 -25.81 31.44
C GLY A 438 -32.00 -26.28 32.81
N ASN A 439 -33.27 -26.05 33.11
CA ASN A 439 -33.80 -26.43 34.42
C ASN A 439 -33.83 -27.95 34.66
N ALA A 440 -33.90 -28.77 33.59
CA ALA A 440 -33.83 -30.23 33.71
C ALA A 440 -32.53 -30.72 34.37
N PHE A 441 -31.40 -30.02 34.15
CA PHE A 441 -30.10 -30.36 34.73
C PHE A 441 -30.06 -30.22 36.26
N PHE A 442 -30.81 -29.25 36.82
CA PHE A 442 -30.85 -28.97 38.27
C PHE A 442 -31.82 -29.85 39.05
N LYS A 443 -32.43 -30.84 38.39
CA LYS A 443 -33.36 -31.76 39.02
C LYS A 443 -32.61 -32.66 40.00
N SER A 444 -33.04 -32.67 41.26
CA SER A 444 -32.49 -33.54 42.31
C SER A 444 -33.60 -34.24 43.09
N ASP A 445 -33.26 -35.26 43.88
CA ASP A 445 -34.24 -35.98 44.70
C ASP A 445 -35.02 -35.03 45.64
N THR A 446 -34.38 -33.96 46.10
CA THR A 446 -34.96 -32.94 46.96
C THR A 446 -35.68 -31.83 46.19
N GLN A 447 -35.25 -31.50 44.96
CA GLN A 447 -35.85 -30.46 44.12
C GLN A 447 -36.27 -31.02 42.76
N GLN A 448 -37.54 -31.44 42.68
CA GLN A 448 -38.11 -32.07 41.48
C GLN A 448 -38.60 -31.08 40.42
N THR A 449 -38.84 -29.81 40.80
CA THR A 449 -39.29 -28.73 39.90
C THR A 449 -38.41 -27.50 40.03
N PRO A 450 -37.13 -27.59 39.61
CA PRO A 450 -36.23 -26.44 39.59
C PRO A 450 -36.76 -25.34 38.65
N GLU A 451 -36.81 -24.11 39.16
CA GLU A 451 -37.14 -22.88 38.42
C GLU A 451 -35.88 -22.05 38.15
N ILE A 452 -34.73 -22.73 38.09
CA ILE A 452 -33.42 -22.12 37.85
C ILE A 452 -32.85 -22.66 36.54
N CYS A 453 -32.14 -21.80 35.82
CA CYS A 453 -31.30 -22.17 34.67
C CYS A 453 -30.03 -21.32 34.71
N GLU A 454 -29.01 -21.76 33.99
CA GLU A 454 -27.77 -21.01 33.80
C GLU A 454 -27.81 -20.20 32.51
N TYR A 455 -27.26 -18.99 32.57
CA TYR A 455 -26.94 -18.22 31.38
C TYR A 455 -25.75 -18.82 30.66
N GLY A 456 -25.71 -18.66 29.34
CA GLY A 456 -24.54 -19.02 28.55
C GLY A 456 -23.33 -18.19 28.97
N ALA A 457 -22.17 -18.83 29.04
CA ALA A 457 -20.94 -18.12 29.37
C ALA A 457 -20.56 -17.16 28.22
N ILE A 458 -19.93 -16.05 28.58
CA ILE A 458 -19.45 -15.06 27.62
C ILE A 458 -18.19 -15.60 26.94
N GLY A 459 -18.10 -15.47 25.62
CA GLY A 459 -16.89 -15.83 24.87
C GLY A 459 -15.71 -14.92 25.20
N GLU A 460 -14.49 -15.43 25.04
CA GLU A 460 -13.28 -14.65 25.27
C GLU A 460 -13.17 -13.49 24.29
N ASN A 461 -12.69 -12.34 24.77
CA ASN A 461 -12.44 -11.15 23.94
C ASN A 461 -10.99 -10.73 24.13
N LEU A 462 -10.14 -11.10 23.18
CA LEU A 462 -8.69 -10.93 23.23
C LEU A 462 -8.23 -10.12 22.02
N GLN A 463 -7.09 -9.43 22.18
CA GLN A 463 -6.51 -8.61 21.14
C GLN A 463 -5.07 -9.06 20.88
N TYR A 464 -4.75 -9.26 19.61
CA TYR A 464 -3.45 -9.74 19.17
C TYR A 464 -2.83 -8.83 18.13
N VAL A 465 -1.50 -8.91 18.03
CA VAL A 465 -0.73 -8.40 16.90
C VAL A 465 -0.15 -9.61 16.18
N LEU A 466 -0.63 -9.85 14.96
CA LEU A 466 -0.12 -10.87 14.07
C LEU A 466 1.05 -10.28 13.28
N GLU A 467 2.20 -10.95 13.29
CA GLU A 467 3.40 -10.56 12.55
C GLU A 467 3.89 -11.74 11.71
N VAL A 468 4.01 -11.60 10.40
CA VAL A 468 4.60 -12.66 9.57
C VAL A 468 6.13 -12.57 9.62
N ARG A 469 6.80 -13.63 10.10
CA ARG A 469 8.24 -13.85 9.90
C ARG A 469 8.50 -14.25 8.45
N SER A 470 8.44 -13.32 7.54
CA SER A 470 9.11 -13.51 6.26
C SER A 470 9.48 -12.17 5.71
N MET A 471 10.73 -12.05 5.24
CA MET A 471 11.22 -10.94 4.42
C MET A 471 12.19 -11.51 3.40
N ALA A 472 11.60 -11.97 2.28
CA ALA A 472 12.25 -12.55 1.11
C ALA A 472 13.13 -13.79 1.37
N HIS A 473 13.04 -14.76 0.46
CA HIS A 473 13.93 -15.92 0.52
C HIS A 473 15.36 -15.53 0.14
N ILE A 474 15.51 -14.46 -0.66
CA ILE A 474 16.79 -14.04 -1.24
C ILE A 474 16.99 -12.53 -1.07
N GLY A 475 18.17 -12.13 -0.61
CA GLY A 475 18.59 -10.74 -0.50
C GLY A 475 19.64 -10.37 -1.55
N LEU A 476 19.39 -9.33 -2.35
CA LEU A 476 20.37 -8.77 -3.28
C LEU A 476 21.24 -7.74 -2.57
N ILE A 477 22.55 -7.96 -2.50
CA ILE A 477 23.53 -7.12 -1.82
C ILE A 477 24.54 -6.56 -2.82
N GLY A 478 24.96 -5.32 -2.65
CA GLY A 478 25.95 -4.69 -3.52
C GLY A 478 26.02 -3.19 -3.29
N LEU A 479 27.00 -2.52 -3.89
CA LEU A 479 27.13 -1.06 -3.81
C LEU A 479 25.95 -0.32 -4.47
N PRO A 480 25.74 0.96 -4.15
CA PRO A 480 24.91 1.84 -4.98
C PRO A 480 25.34 1.75 -6.45
N ASN A 481 24.40 1.72 -7.38
CA ASN A 481 24.64 1.61 -8.83
C ASN A 481 25.22 0.28 -9.36
N ALA A 482 25.39 -0.75 -8.53
CA ALA A 482 25.76 -2.11 -8.98
C ALA A 482 24.69 -2.77 -9.90
N GLY A 483 23.51 -2.16 -10.00
CA GLY A 483 22.42 -2.62 -10.87
C GLY A 483 21.42 -3.54 -10.18
N LYS A 484 21.37 -3.57 -8.85
CA LYS A 484 20.46 -4.40 -8.03
C LYS A 484 18.98 -4.22 -8.40
N SER A 485 18.48 -2.99 -8.38
CA SER A 485 17.09 -2.70 -8.74
C SER A 485 16.79 -2.99 -10.21
N THR A 486 17.79 -2.87 -11.09
CA THR A 486 17.67 -3.24 -12.51
C THR A 486 17.54 -4.75 -12.66
N LEU A 487 18.35 -5.52 -11.93
CA LEU A 487 18.26 -6.97 -11.89
C LEU A 487 16.93 -7.44 -11.31
N LEU A 488 16.49 -6.86 -10.19
CA LEU A 488 15.20 -7.18 -9.57
C LEU A 488 14.02 -6.96 -10.54
N ARG A 489 14.06 -5.88 -11.32
CA ARG A 489 13.06 -5.60 -12.37
C ARG A 489 13.14 -6.56 -13.56
N ALA A 490 14.32 -7.11 -13.85
CA ALA A 490 14.52 -8.05 -14.95
C ALA A 490 14.03 -9.47 -14.58
N ILE A 491 14.17 -9.86 -13.32
CA ILE A 491 13.78 -11.20 -12.82
C ILE A 491 12.33 -11.29 -12.30
N SER A 492 11.72 -10.18 -11.90
CA SER A 492 10.38 -10.16 -11.33
C SER A 492 9.28 -10.07 -12.40
N ARG A 493 8.23 -10.90 -12.31
CA ARG A 493 7.04 -10.80 -13.19
C ARG A 493 6.18 -9.58 -12.87
N ALA A 494 6.16 -9.14 -11.62
CA ALA A 494 5.44 -7.94 -11.17
C ALA A 494 6.39 -6.74 -11.08
N ARG A 495 5.86 -5.51 -11.21
CA ARG A 495 6.62 -4.32 -10.79
C ARG A 495 7.06 -4.54 -9.34
N PRO A 496 8.36 -4.41 -9.02
CA PRO A 496 8.82 -4.59 -7.65
C PRO A 496 7.99 -3.73 -6.71
N LYS A 497 7.29 -4.37 -5.77
CA LYS A 497 6.43 -3.67 -4.84
C LYS A 497 7.32 -2.97 -3.82
N ILE A 498 7.00 -1.70 -3.58
CA ILE A 498 7.62 -0.94 -2.49
C ILE A 498 6.94 -1.40 -1.22
N ALA A 499 7.66 -2.10 -0.37
CA ALA A 499 7.11 -2.54 0.89
C ALA A 499 7.56 -1.62 2.03
N ALA A 500 6.59 -1.14 2.81
CA ALA A 500 6.81 -0.16 3.86
C ALA A 500 6.85 -0.89 5.20
N TYR A 501 8.06 -1.18 5.70
CA TYR A 501 8.24 -1.76 7.02
C TYR A 501 8.26 -0.69 8.10
N PRO A 502 7.60 -0.91 9.24
CA PRO A 502 7.56 0.07 10.34
C PRO A 502 8.95 0.43 10.89
N PHE A 503 9.97 -0.38 10.59
CA PHE A 503 11.32 -0.29 11.16
C PHE A 503 12.41 0.02 10.11
N THR A 504 12.04 0.23 8.85
CA THR A 504 12.98 0.60 7.78
C THR A 504 12.81 2.06 7.42
N THR A 505 13.89 2.85 7.46
CA THR A 505 13.92 4.21 6.92
C THR A 505 13.92 4.23 5.38
N LEU A 506 14.33 3.14 4.74
CA LEU A 506 14.30 2.94 3.29
C LEU A 506 13.37 1.78 2.95
N LYS A 507 12.36 2.02 2.11
CA LYS A 507 11.41 1.00 1.68
C LYS A 507 12.12 0.05 0.69
N PRO A 508 12.39 -1.23 1.05
CA PRO A 508 13.03 -2.15 0.12
C PRO A 508 12.07 -2.50 -1.02
N HIS A 509 12.65 -2.80 -2.18
CA HIS A 509 11.88 -3.29 -3.33
C HIS A 509 11.83 -4.81 -3.26
N ILE A 510 10.63 -5.39 -3.31
CA ILE A 510 10.44 -6.85 -3.35
C ILE A 510 9.94 -7.25 -4.73
N GLY A 511 10.65 -8.18 -5.36
CA GLY A 511 10.30 -8.83 -6.62
C GLY A 511 9.94 -10.30 -6.40
N ILE A 512 9.12 -10.85 -7.28
CA ILE A 512 8.73 -12.26 -7.23
C ILE A 512 9.21 -12.95 -8.51
N ILE A 513 10.10 -13.91 -8.35
CA ILE A 513 10.47 -14.86 -9.40
C ILE A 513 9.41 -15.95 -9.40
N GLN A 514 8.92 -16.31 -10.59
CA GLN A 514 7.95 -17.39 -10.74
C GLN A 514 8.51 -18.44 -11.70
N TYR A 515 8.50 -19.68 -11.28
CA TYR A 515 8.98 -20.85 -12.03
C TYR A 515 7.82 -21.57 -12.74
N ASP A 516 8.16 -22.50 -13.63
CA ASP A 516 7.18 -23.28 -14.42
C ASP A 516 6.32 -24.24 -13.58
N ASP A 517 6.84 -24.65 -12.43
CA ASP A 517 6.17 -25.50 -11.43
C ASP A 517 5.24 -24.69 -10.49
N TYR A 518 4.90 -23.45 -10.86
CA TYR A 518 4.09 -22.50 -10.08
C TYR A 518 4.70 -22.02 -8.76
N GLU A 519 5.90 -22.46 -8.41
CA GLU A 519 6.65 -21.98 -7.26
C GLU A 519 7.04 -20.52 -7.44
N GLN A 520 6.98 -19.78 -6.33
CA GLN A 520 7.20 -18.33 -6.32
C GLN A 520 8.21 -17.95 -5.25
N ILE A 521 9.35 -17.43 -5.68
CA ILE A 521 10.44 -17.05 -4.79
C ILE A 521 10.48 -15.53 -4.67
N ALA A 522 10.36 -15.03 -3.45
CA ALA A 522 10.49 -13.61 -3.13
C ALA A 522 11.98 -13.22 -3.05
N VAL A 523 12.34 -12.17 -3.78
CA VAL A 523 13.67 -11.56 -3.80
C VAL A 523 13.54 -10.12 -3.34
N ALA A 524 14.39 -9.67 -2.42
CA ALA A 524 14.41 -8.29 -1.98
C ALA A 524 15.70 -7.58 -2.40
N ASP A 525 15.57 -6.36 -2.91
CA ASP A 525 16.68 -5.44 -3.12
C ASP A 525 17.02 -4.77 -1.79
N MET A 526 18.21 -5.08 -1.26
CA MET A 526 18.74 -4.47 -0.06
C MET A 526 19.37 -3.13 -0.45
N PRO A 527 18.81 -1.96 -0.07
CA PRO A 527 19.46 -0.67 -0.29
C PRO A 527 20.93 -0.73 0.14
N GLY A 528 21.79 -0.20 -0.74
CA GLY A 528 23.24 -0.42 -0.66
C GLY A 528 23.78 -0.08 0.72
N LEU A 529 24.59 -1.00 1.26
CA LEU A 529 25.42 -0.71 2.41
C LEU A 529 26.27 0.51 2.03
N ILE A 530 25.97 1.65 2.65
CA ILE A 530 26.78 2.85 2.52
C ILE A 530 28.00 2.58 3.41
N GLU A 531 29.18 2.95 2.93
CA GLU A 531 30.40 2.98 3.74
C GLU A 531 30.10 3.63 5.11
N ASP A 532 30.58 3.02 6.20
CA ASP A 532 30.32 3.42 7.60
C ASP A 532 28.96 3.03 8.22
N SER A 533 28.18 2.12 7.63
CA SER A 533 26.92 1.62 8.24
C SER A 533 27.10 0.94 9.62
N HIS A 534 28.32 0.50 9.94
CA HIS A 534 28.70 -0.08 11.25
C HIS A 534 28.95 0.97 12.35
N LYS A 535 29.13 2.26 12.03
CA LYS A 535 29.44 3.33 13.00
C LYS A 535 28.21 3.90 13.74
N ASN A 536 27.22 3.06 14.08
CA ASN A 536 26.11 3.42 14.98
C ASN A 536 25.31 4.70 14.65
N LYS A 537 25.20 5.10 13.38
CA LYS A 537 24.23 6.13 12.95
C LYS A 537 22.86 5.54 12.69
N GLY A 538 22.19 4.97 13.70
CA GLY A 538 20.73 4.68 13.79
C GLY A 538 19.97 3.92 12.68
N LEU A 539 20.51 3.79 11.46
CA LEU A 539 19.87 3.27 10.25
C LEU A 539 20.43 1.90 9.85
N GLY A 540 21.67 1.57 10.21
CA GLY A 540 22.38 0.36 9.74
C GLY A 540 21.93 -0.94 10.42
N ILE A 541 21.79 -0.94 11.75
CA ILE A 541 21.50 -2.17 12.52
C ILE A 541 20.08 -2.69 12.27
N THR A 542 19.08 -1.80 12.23
CA THR A 542 17.69 -2.18 11.93
C THR A 542 17.55 -2.69 10.50
N PHE A 543 18.34 -2.15 9.56
CA PHE A 543 18.37 -2.58 8.17
C PHE A 543 19.00 -3.96 8.00
N LEU A 544 20.16 -4.21 8.60
CA LEU A 544 20.88 -5.48 8.51
C LEU A 544 20.14 -6.66 9.18
N LYS A 545 19.25 -6.40 10.16
CA LYS A 545 18.27 -7.40 10.62
C LYS A 545 17.36 -7.95 9.51
N HIS A 546 17.21 -7.25 8.38
CA HIS A 546 16.43 -7.75 7.23
C HIS A 546 17.27 -8.71 6.38
N VAL A 547 18.59 -8.52 6.32
CA VAL A 547 19.52 -9.48 5.68
C VAL A 547 19.54 -10.80 6.44
N GLU A 548 19.46 -10.77 7.77
CA GLU A 548 19.30 -11.97 8.61
C GLU A 548 18.05 -12.78 8.32
N ARG A 549 17.05 -12.22 7.63
CA ARG A 549 15.82 -12.93 7.27
C ARG A 549 15.89 -13.59 5.89
N CYS A 550 16.91 -13.26 5.08
CA CYS A 550 17.11 -13.84 3.76
C CYS A 550 17.85 -15.18 3.86
N ALA A 551 17.25 -16.27 3.39
CA ALA A 551 17.87 -17.60 3.43
C ALA A 551 19.11 -17.70 2.51
N VAL A 552 19.09 -16.98 1.38
CA VAL A 552 20.20 -16.91 0.41
C VAL A 552 20.61 -15.46 0.17
N LEU A 553 21.91 -15.20 0.06
CA LEU A 553 22.45 -13.88 -0.26
C LEU A 553 23.03 -13.84 -1.69
N VAL A 554 22.71 -12.81 -2.46
CA VAL A 554 23.24 -12.63 -3.82
C VAL A 554 24.06 -11.35 -3.87
N PHE A 555 25.38 -11.50 -4.01
CA PHE A 555 26.31 -10.39 -4.13
C PHE A 555 26.39 -9.93 -5.58
N ILE A 556 26.03 -8.68 -5.84
CA ILE A 556 26.03 -8.06 -7.16
C ILE A 556 27.19 -7.08 -7.24
N LEU A 557 28.13 -7.39 -8.12
CA LEU A 557 29.33 -6.60 -8.37
C LEU A 557 29.24 -5.92 -9.75
N ASP A 558 29.69 -4.67 -9.82
CA ASP A 558 29.82 -3.95 -11.07
C ASP A 558 31.21 -4.20 -11.68
N VAL A 559 31.30 -4.97 -12.77
CA VAL A 559 32.60 -5.30 -13.37
C VAL A 559 33.20 -4.18 -14.22
N THR A 560 32.50 -3.06 -14.43
CA THR A 560 33.10 -1.89 -15.10
C THR A 560 33.94 -1.03 -14.18
N GLN A 561 33.84 -1.22 -12.86
CA GLN A 561 34.65 -0.47 -11.91
C GLN A 561 36.05 -1.03 -11.81
N ASN A 562 36.99 -0.18 -11.40
CA ASN A 562 38.34 -0.61 -11.06
C ASN A 562 38.26 -1.52 -9.82
N GLU A 563 38.94 -2.66 -9.88
CA GLU A 563 39.16 -3.57 -8.75
C GLU A 563 37.88 -4.14 -8.08
N PRO A 564 37.00 -4.84 -8.82
CA PRO A 564 35.76 -5.40 -8.29
C PRO A 564 35.97 -6.44 -7.17
N TRP A 565 37.17 -7.01 -7.05
CA TRP A 565 37.53 -7.93 -5.97
C TRP A 565 37.65 -7.23 -4.61
N GLU A 566 38.03 -5.96 -4.57
CA GLU A 566 38.08 -5.19 -3.33
C GLU A 566 36.68 -4.88 -2.82
N VAL A 567 35.78 -4.51 -3.73
CA VAL A 567 34.35 -4.31 -3.43
C VAL A 567 33.75 -5.56 -2.78
N LEU A 568 34.04 -6.74 -3.32
CA LEU A 568 33.58 -8.00 -2.72
C LEU A 568 34.13 -8.22 -1.30
N LYS A 569 35.42 -7.94 -1.08
CA LYS A 569 36.04 -8.04 0.25
C LYS A 569 35.38 -7.08 1.24
N THR A 570 35.12 -5.84 0.83
CA THR A 570 34.43 -4.84 1.64
C THR A 570 33.03 -5.29 2.01
N LEU A 571 32.24 -5.76 1.04
CA LEU A 571 30.87 -6.24 1.31
C LEU A 571 30.85 -7.46 2.26
N LYS A 572 31.77 -8.41 2.10
CA LYS A 572 31.91 -9.56 3.01
C LYS A 572 32.36 -9.13 4.41
N TYR A 573 33.27 -8.16 4.49
CA TYR A 573 33.72 -7.60 5.76
C TYR A 573 32.56 -6.90 6.48
N GLU A 574 31.80 -6.05 5.80
CA GLU A 574 30.65 -5.36 6.40
C GLU A 574 29.58 -6.31 6.95
N ILE A 575 29.28 -7.38 6.21
CA ILE A 575 28.35 -8.42 6.69
C ILE A 575 28.92 -9.16 7.91
N SER A 576 30.22 -9.47 7.90
CA SER A 576 30.88 -10.14 9.03
C SER A 576 30.85 -9.30 10.32
N GLN A 577 31.01 -7.97 10.18
CA GLN A 577 30.95 -7.04 11.31
C GLN A 577 29.55 -6.96 11.94
N PHE A 578 28.51 -7.31 11.18
CA PHE A 578 27.15 -7.36 11.70
C PHE A 578 26.84 -8.69 12.38
N ASN A 579 27.10 -9.80 11.69
CA ASN A 579 26.90 -11.14 12.23
C ASN A 579 27.78 -12.14 11.46
N GLU A 580 28.70 -12.80 12.15
CA GLU A 580 29.61 -13.79 11.56
C GLU A 580 28.86 -14.92 10.83
N ARG A 581 27.68 -15.33 11.36
CA ARG A 581 26.86 -16.41 10.80
C ARG A 581 26.26 -16.08 9.41
N LEU A 582 26.28 -14.82 8.99
CA LEU A 582 25.78 -14.44 7.66
C LEU A 582 26.75 -14.83 6.54
N ASN A 583 28.05 -14.95 6.82
CA ASN A 583 29.03 -15.41 5.83
C ASN A 583 28.92 -16.92 5.57
N ASP A 584 28.44 -17.68 6.54
CA ASP A 584 28.21 -19.13 6.42
C ASP A 584 26.97 -19.45 5.59
N ARG A 585 26.11 -18.45 5.31
CA ARG A 585 24.91 -18.66 4.50
C ARG A 585 25.26 -18.97 3.04
N PRO A 586 24.41 -19.75 2.35
CA PRO A 586 24.53 -19.93 0.91
C PRO A 586 24.50 -18.58 0.21
N HIS A 587 25.52 -18.33 -0.61
CA HIS A 587 25.63 -17.08 -1.35
C HIS A 587 26.04 -17.29 -2.80
N ILE A 588 25.54 -16.42 -3.67
CA ILE A 588 25.88 -16.38 -5.10
C ILE A 588 26.62 -15.08 -5.40
N ILE A 589 27.70 -15.15 -6.18
CA ILE A 589 28.40 -13.96 -6.67
C ILE A 589 28.02 -13.72 -8.12
N VAL A 590 27.59 -12.49 -8.41
CA VAL A 590 27.06 -12.05 -9.69
C VAL A 590 27.91 -10.90 -10.20
N ALA A 591 28.54 -11.10 -11.35
CA ALA A 591 29.27 -10.06 -12.08
C ALA A 591 28.32 -9.40 -13.09
N ASN A 592 27.87 -8.18 -12.80
CA ASN A 592 26.87 -7.46 -13.59
C ASN A 592 27.50 -6.39 -14.50
N LYS A 593 26.79 -6.01 -15.57
CA LYS A 593 27.20 -5.05 -16.61
C LYS A 593 28.31 -5.56 -17.56
N ILE A 594 28.30 -6.86 -17.87
CA ILE A 594 29.21 -7.46 -18.86
C ILE A 594 29.04 -6.91 -20.29
N ASP A 595 27.98 -6.13 -20.53
CA ASP A 595 27.69 -5.49 -21.82
C ASP A 595 28.55 -4.26 -22.12
N LEU A 596 29.27 -3.73 -21.14
CA LEU A 596 30.09 -2.54 -21.29
C LEU A 596 31.55 -2.88 -21.63
N PRO A 597 32.26 -1.97 -22.34
CA PRO A 597 33.70 -2.12 -22.54
C PRO A 597 34.43 -2.19 -21.20
N ASP A 598 35.60 -2.83 -21.16
CA ASP A 598 36.44 -3.11 -19.97
C ASP A 598 35.93 -4.22 -19.03
N ALA A 599 34.67 -4.65 -19.13
CA ALA A 599 34.10 -5.68 -18.28
C ALA A 599 34.75 -7.08 -18.44
N GLU A 600 35.14 -7.45 -19.66
CA GLU A 600 35.74 -8.77 -19.95
C GLU A 600 37.11 -8.92 -19.27
N VAL A 601 37.94 -7.88 -19.30
CA VAL A 601 39.27 -7.87 -18.68
C VAL A 601 39.13 -7.94 -17.16
N ASN A 602 38.25 -7.11 -16.58
CA ASN A 602 38.01 -7.08 -15.15
C ASN A 602 37.36 -8.37 -14.63
N PHE A 603 36.52 -9.03 -15.43
CA PHE A 603 35.94 -10.33 -15.08
C PHE A 603 37.01 -11.42 -14.99
N GLN A 604 37.97 -11.44 -15.93
CA GLN A 604 39.09 -12.39 -15.86
C GLN A 604 39.98 -12.15 -14.64
N LEU A 605 40.21 -10.88 -14.27
CA LEU A 605 40.95 -10.53 -13.06
C LEU A 605 40.18 -10.94 -11.79
N LEU A 606 38.87 -10.69 -11.73
CA LEU A 606 38.02 -11.09 -10.61
C LEU A 606 38.05 -12.62 -10.39
N LYS A 607 38.05 -13.39 -11.47
CA LYS A 607 38.14 -14.86 -11.44
C LYS A 607 39.51 -15.36 -10.97
N LYS A 608 40.58 -14.59 -11.15
CA LYS A 608 41.93 -14.92 -10.63
C LYS A 608 42.06 -14.61 -9.13
N HIS A 609 41.33 -13.62 -8.64
CA HIS A 609 41.41 -13.17 -7.24
C HIS A 609 40.43 -13.88 -6.29
N THR A 610 39.55 -14.75 -6.81
CA THR A 610 38.55 -15.47 -6.00
C THR A 610 38.32 -16.89 -6.53
N ASP A 611 38.28 -17.88 -5.64
CA ASP A 611 37.99 -19.29 -5.99
C ASP A 611 36.49 -19.62 -6.00
N LEU A 612 35.64 -18.62 -5.76
CA LEU A 612 34.19 -18.79 -5.66
C LEU A 612 33.54 -18.75 -7.05
N PRO A 613 32.45 -19.51 -7.28
CA PRO A 613 31.76 -19.50 -8.56
C PRO A 613 31.10 -18.13 -8.80
N ILE A 614 31.39 -17.52 -9.95
CA ILE A 614 30.88 -16.22 -10.35
C ILE A 614 30.00 -16.37 -11.59
N ILE A 615 28.80 -15.81 -11.55
CA ILE A 615 27.87 -15.81 -12.68
C ILE A 615 27.94 -14.45 -13.39
N PRO A 616 28.49 -14.37 -14.61
CA PRO A 616 28.48 -13.13 -15.39
C PRO A 616 27.10 -12.89 -15.99
N ILE A 617 26.51 -11.71 -15.77
CA ILE A 617 25.19 -11.33 -16.29
C ILE A 617 25.17 -9.90 -16.85
N SER A 618 24.20 -9.64 -17.73
CA SER A 618 23.77 -8.26 -18.03
C SER A 618 22.30 -8.10 -17.66
N ALA A 619 22.02 -7.41 -16.55
CA ALA A 619 20.65 -7.13 -16.12
C ALA A 619 19.85 -6.28 -17.14
N LYS A 620 20.53 -5.43 -17.92
CA LYS A 620 19.89 -4.52 -18.90
C LYS A 620 19.49 -5.25 -20.18
N ILE A 621 20.37 -6.11 -20.70
CA ILE A 621 20.15 -6.84 -21.96
C ILE A 621 19.40 -8.16 -21.71
N GLY A 622 19.51 -8.70 -20.49
CA GLY A 622 18.96 -10.01 -20.14
C GLY A 622 19.90 -11.18 -20.39
N THR A 623 21.19 -10.91 -20.63
CA THR A 623 22.21 -11.92 -20.90
C THR A 623 22.47 -12.76 -19.64
N ASN A 624 22.42 -14.09 -19.79
CA ASN A 624 22.75 -15.09 -18.76
C ASN A 624 21.89 -15.06 -17.47
N ILE A 625 20.75 -14.35 -17.46
CA ILE A 625 19.84 -14.29 -16.31
C ILE A 625 19.21 -15.67 -16.00
N SER A 626 18.91 -16.48 -17.02
CA SER A 626 18.35 -17.83 -16.83
C SER A 626 19.24 -18.72 -15.98
N THR A 627 20.56 -18.62 -16.15
CA THR A 627 21.54 -19.38 -15.37
C THR A 627 21.51 -18.95 -13.91
N LEU A 628 21.47 -17.63 -13.64
CA LEU A 628 21.32 -17.12 -12.28
C LEU A 628 20.02 -17.62 -11.61
N LEU A 629 18.90 -17.62 -12.33
CA LEU A 629 17.61 -18.06 -11.79
C LEU A 629 17.57 -19.57 -11.52
N ASN A 630 18.27 -20.38 -12.32
CA ASN A 630 18.43 -21.81 -12.05
C ASN A 630 19.25 -22.06 -10.80
N GLU A 631 20.40 -21.37 -10.64
CA GLU A 631 21.25 -21.50 -9.46
C GLU A 631 20.52 -21.06 -8.18
N ILE A 632 19.77 -19.96 -8.26
CA ILE A 632 18.88 -19.51 -7.19
C ILE A 632 17.89 -20.62 -6.80
N ARG A 633 17.33 -21.33 -7.78
CA ARG A 633 16.35 -22.40 -7.51
C ARG A 633 16.99 -23.58 -6.81
N ILE A 634 18.15 -24.03 -7.27
CA ILE A 634 18.89 -25.13 -6.67
C ILE A 634 19.20 -24.83 -5.20
N LEU A 635 19.71 -23.63 -4.90
CA LEU A 635 19.99 -23.25 -3.51
C LEU A 635 18.72 -23.19 -2.65
N TYR A 636 17.61 -22.70 -3.20
CA TYR A 636 16.34 -22.62 -2.50
C TYR A 636 15.75 -24.01 -2.18
N ASP A 637 15.78 -24.94 -3.13
CA ASP A 637 15.27 -26.29 -2.93
C ASP A 637 16.13 -27.08 -1.92
N ASN A 638 17.46 -26.93 -1.97
CA ASN A 638 18.36 -27.55 -0.99
C ASN A 638 18.09 -27.05 0.44
N LEU A 639 17.77 -25.76 0.60
CA LEU A 639 17.40 -25.21 1.91
C LEU A 639 16.09 -25.80 2.44
N LYS A 640 15.08 -26.00 1.58
CA LYS A 640 13.82 -26.66 1.97
C LYS A 640 14.03 -28.07 2.50
N VAL A 641 14.91 -28.85 1.85
CA VAL A 641 15.19 -30.24 2.25
C VAL A 641 15.89 -30.29 3.61
N HIS A 642 16.90 -29.46 3.85
CA HIS A 642 17.60 -29.43 5.15
C HIS A 642 16.70 -29.00 6.31
N THR A 643 15.75 -28.08 6.08
CA THR A 643 14.78 -27.71 7.14
C THR A 643 13.83 -28.87 7.49
N SER A 644 13.55 -29.77 6.53
CA SER A 644 12.70 -30.93 6.78
C SER A 644 13.41 -32.08 7.50
N GLU A 645 14.74 -32.21 7.33
CA GLU A 645 15.54 -33.27 7.96
C GLU A 645 15.92 -32.94 9.42
N GLU A 646 16.28 -31.69 9.73
CA GLU A 646 16.54 -31.23 11.11
C GLU A 646 15.30 -31.37 12.02
N ASP A 647 14.11 -31.18 11.45
CA ASP A 647 12.83 -31.34 12.15
C ASP A 647 12.49 -32.81 12.46
N THR A 648 13.00 -33.77 11.68
CA THR A 648 12.82 -35.21 11.94
C THR A 648 13.78 -35.75 13.00
N GLU A 649 14.99 -35.20 13.13
CA GLU A 649 15.92 -35.59 14.20
C GLU A 649 15.53 -35.02 15.57
N LEU A 650 14.77 -33.91 15.63
CA LEU A 650 14.24 -33.37 16.89
C LEU A 650 12.94 -34.05 17.37
N LEU A 651 12.34 -34.91 16.53
CA LEU A 651 11.12 -35.67 16.82
C LEU A 651 11.37 -37.16 17.11
N MET A 652 12.64 -37.62 17.02
CA MET A 652 13.11 -38.88 17.62
C MET A 652 13.81 -38.59 18.95
#